data_AF-A0A660M1N4-F1
#
_entry.id   AF-A0A660M1N4-F1
#
_cell.length_a   1.000
_cell.length_b   1.000
_cell.length_c   1.000
_cell.angle_alpha   90.00
_cell.angle_beta   90.00
_cell.angle_gamma   90.00
#
_symmetry.space_group_name_H-M   'P 1'
#
loop_
_entity.id
_entity.type
_entity.pdbx_description
1 polymer ?
#
loop_
_entity_poly.entity_id
_entity_poly.type
_entity_poly.pdbx_seq_one_letter_code
_entity_poly.pdbx_strand_id
1 'polypeptide(L)'
;MKPSKYSLGLDIGTTSVGWAVIDLEKERIHDLGVRIFERPEDPQNGDSLAKPRRDARSARHRLKRRRQRLNYLKRFFVNEKILTQAQIAEILDPKSTYNKLDAYALRDKALNHKLTAEELFKVLYQISKRRGFKSNRKSVEETDREGGRVSKALTINEQLLAERGYKTVGQALAQDEKYTEHKRNKRDSYTNSFARADFIHELEEIIKSQRKYALNNVSDEALHSLIYGVDSDGLLTNSSAIMYQRPFMTEELIKKMVGECTFEKGEKRAPRASYSFEIFQFANNLVNLVFVPKNTNSRQAKREHFRLTLSPEQIAAVVAEAKKTASITYKKVRQVAGISEEYAPEYVRGKINKDDPYGEKNEFGKLKAYHDIKKALKSTPGDWMKVDNESMLNKIAYILTTEHEDVEILNKLSELPLSDEAKCAILKINPKNFRSFGHLSIKALQKITPHILSGLTYDKACKKVGYDYRKKAANLEQITNPVVKRAIAQTNKVVRAVIRKYGNPYFIRVETARDLAKNFKDRKAIENENKDNQAFNSEVKEIIEHGYNVKPKTKRGKNLLEFLRENNVPLSQNIDANGQMITKVKLYREQNGKCLYSGDPIDFQTMIHDDNAYQVDHIVPFSRSNNDGLTNKVLVKTEENQEKANRTPFEYFGGDETRWKQFVARVNAIYQTRDVKTSDKAINSENYKFNGYAMRKKQNLLIEEYKNDSWNTRALNDTRYITRFVQNYLRQTVSFAEGDDKQRVLAPNGTITSYLRKRWGLSKVREEDVLHHAADAAIVAAIDNRIICQANLFSRDQELKLYTQTIKSIEEKKRILLKSTDQETGEITEEDQFSQAQREKAELEYIKQSMDENSKHRFPEPWVNFAKEIRKRTLDTDTETLRNELCGLEGYDDEFRSQVQPIFVSRRQNHKIKGSLHDERIRSSRNRERKNVIRISLQELTLEKLDRSIAKEEYDTQKKHSGDSLYERLLNRLNEYATYNNKGKRTDHPDKAFTEPFYKSNKSEDKNGKIIAPVRSLKIYDKQTIIRLDRGTAMAEMTRLRIYKKNKQIYIIPDYAINILKGRESMSLLTPLKGVSCIDSSYAFVGFLYKKDCMLFRKGNHMYAGYFVQFESDNRITIKRHLAPDSNRSNKEMVMRTKISGISDLKICHVDILGDKRPETGIVWPGA
;
A
#
# COMPACT_ATOMS: atom_id res chain seq x y z
N MET A 1 -14.16 10.09 37.87
CA MET A 1 -14.48 11.53 37.68
C MET A 1 -14.28 11.96 36.23
N LYS A 2 -14.95 13.00 35.74
CA LYS A 2 -14.73 13.54 34.38
C LYS A 2 -13.83 14.79 34.47
N PRO A 3 -12.79 14.93 33.64
CA PRO A 3 -12.00 16.16 33.60
C PRO A 3 -12.83 17.28 32.96
N SER A 4 -12.80 18.47 33.56
CA SER A 4 -13.39 19.72 33.04
C SER A 4 -12.77 20.11 31.70
N LYS A 5 -11.43 20.06 31.61
CA LYS A 5 -10.65 20.44 30.44
C LYS A 5 -9.56 19.41 30.16
N TYR A 6 -9.62 18.75 28.99
CA TYR A 6 -8.67 17.69 28.65
C TYR A 6 -8.15 17.73 27.20
N SER A 7 -6.94 17.22 27.01
CA SER A 7 -6.30 16.98 25.72
C SER A 7 -6.33 15.49 25.37
N LEU A 8 -6.81 15.15 24.17
CA LEU A 8 -6.81 13.79 23.63
C LEU A 8 -5.64 13.60 22.66
N GLY A 9 -4.67 12.79 23.03
CA GLY A 9 -3.58 12.35 22.14
C GLY A 9 -3.94 11.08 21.38
N LEU A 10 -3.54 11.01 20.11
CA LEU A 10 -3.77 9.87 19.23
C LEU A 10 -2.48 9.50 18.47
N ASP A 11 -1.95 8.29 18.70
CA ASP A 11 -0.90 7.68 17.88
C ASP A 11 -1.53 6.71 16.86
N ILE A 12 -1.66 7.14 15.60
CA ILE A 12 -2.38 6.40 14.56
C ILE A 12 -1.40 5.59 13.69
N GLY A 13 -1.37 4.29 13.94
CA GLY A 13 -0.63 3.31 13.15
C GLY A 13 -1.46 2.66 12.03
N THR A 14 -0.81 1.74 11.29
CA THR A 14 -1.49 0.91 10.27
C THR A 14 -2.31 -0.24 10.86
N THR A 15 -2.02 -0.61 12.12
CA THR A 15 -2.63 -1.74 12.85
C THR A 15 -2.98 -1.40 14.29
N SER A 16 -2.78 -0.15 14.71
CA SER A 16 -2.93 0.29 16.09
C SER A 16 -3.44 1.73 16.14
N VAL A 17 -4.19 2.05 17.19
CA VAL A 17 -4.43 3.42 17.65
C VAL A 17 -4.07 3.45 19.13
N GLY A 18 -2.97 4.12 19.48
CA GLY A 18 -2.72 4.54 20.85
C GLY A 18 -3.57 5.77 21.18
N TRP A 19 -4.08 5.86 22.39
CA TRP A 19 -4.83 7.02 22.85
C TRP A 19 -4.49 7.37 24.30
N ALA A 20 -4.55 8.65 24.62
CA ALA A 20 -4.34 9.16 25.98
C ALA A 20 -5.18 10.41 26.22
N VAL A 21 -5.72 10.54 27.43
CA VAL A 21 -6.48 11.67 27.95
C VAL A 21 -5.60 12.34 29.00
N ILE A 22 -5.21 13.58 28.77
CA ILE A 22 -4.49 14.41 29.75
C ILE A 22 -5.44 15.42 30.34
N ASP A 23 -5.54 15.43 31.67
CA ASP A 23 -6.24 16.46 32.43
C ASP A 23 -5.35 17.70 32.49
N LEU A 24 -5.80 18.79 31.86
CA LEU A 24 -4.99 20.00 31.68
C LEU A 24 -4.98 20.88 32.93
N GLU A 25 -5.93 20.69 33.86
CA GLU A 25 -6.00 21.46 35.10
C GLU A 25 -5.21 20.80 36.23
N LYS A 26 -5.27 19.46 36.28
CA LYS A 26 -4.54 18.66 37.27
C LYS A 26 -3.14 18.25 36.80
N GLU A 27 -2.73 18.64 35.59
CA GLU A 27 -1.46 18.28 34.94
C GLU A 27 -1.08 16.81 35.15
N ARG A 28 -1.94 15.90 34.69
CA ARG A 28 -1.76 14.44 34.87
C ARG A 28 -2.33 13.64 33.71
N ILE A 29 -1.88 12.40 33.56
CA ILE A 29 -2.53 11.43 32.67
C ILE A 29 -3.83 10.97 33.32
N HIS A 30 -4.97 11.31 32.73
CA HIS A 30 -6.27 10.86 33.22
C HIS A 30 -6.50 9.38 32.83
N ASP A 31 -6.35 9.06 31.55
CA ASP A 31 -6.52 7.69 31.04
C ASP A 31 -5.68 7.44 29.78
N LEU A 32 -5.36 6.19 29.48
CA LEU A 32 -4.58 5.81 28.30
C LEU A 32 -4.83 4.36 27.90
N GLY A 33 -4.66 4.06 26.60
CA GLY A 33 -4.83 2.70 26.12
C GLY A 33 -4.43 2.49 24.67
N VAL A 34 -4.65 1.25 24.21
CA VAL A 34 -4.27 0.82 22.86
C VAL A 34 -5.39 0.01 22.23
N ARG A 35 -5.75 0.39 21.00
CA ARG A 35 -6.69 -0.35 20.15
C ARG A 35 -5.95 -0.99 18.96
N ILE A 36 -5.88 -2.32 18.93
CA ILE A 36 -5.26 -3.09 17.84
C ILE A 36 -6.30 -3.60 16.84
N PHE A 37 -5.96 -3.53 15.55
CA PHE A 37 -6.76 -4.03 14.45
C PHE A 37 -5.88 -4.52 13.28
N GLU A 38 -6.38 -5.48 12.51
CA GLU A 38 -5.64 -5.99 11.35
C GLU A 38 -5.71 -5.05 10.16
N ARG A 39 -4.70 -5.14 9.28
CA ARG A 39 -4.75 -4.49 7.97
C ARG A 39 -5.79 -5.15 7.06
N PRO A 40 -6.51 -4.39 6.22
CA PRO A 40 -7.46 -4.92 5.22
C PRO A 40 -6.77 -5.45 3.95
N GLU A 41 -5.59 -6.02 4.08
CA GLU A 41 -4.77 -6.52 2.98
C GLU A 41 -4.12 -7.86 3.33
N ASP A 42 -3.72 -8.60 2.30
CA ASP A 42 -2.92 -9.80 2.43
C ASP A 42 -1.49 -9.44 2.90
N PRO A 43 -0.98 -10.04 4.00
CA PRO A 43 0.34 -9.72 4.53
C PRO A 43 1.51 -10.06 3.60
N GLN A 44 1.35 -11.00 2.67
CA GLN A 44 2.44 -11.48 1.82
C GLN A 44 2.65 -10.60 0.58
N ASN A 45 1.55 -10.21 -0.07
CA ASN A 45 1.60 -9.49 -1.35
C ASN A 45 0.94 -8.10 -1.34
N GLY A 46 0.23 -7.72 -0.26
CA GLY A 46 -0.42 -6.41 -0.12
C GLY A 46 -1.73 -6.26 -0.91
N ASP A 47 -2.24 -7.33 -1.50
CA ASP A 47 -3.53 -7.30 -2.19
C ASP A 47 -4.67 -7.02 -1.21
N SER A 48 -5.70 -6.30 -1.65
CA SER A 48 -6.89 -6.08 -0.83
C SER A 48 -7.58 -7.40 -0.48
N LEU A 49 -8.05 -7.56 0.76
CA LEU A 49 -8.90 -8.70 1.16
C LEU A 49 -10.23 -8.78 0.36
N ALA A 50 -10.59 -7.72 -0.37
CA ALA A 50 -11.74 -7.73 -1.28
C ALA A 50 -11.43 -8.37 -2.65
N LYS A 51 -10.15 -8.53 -3.02
CA LYS A 51 -9.72 -9.09 -4.31
C LYS A 51 -10.17 -10.54 -4.49
N PRO A 52 -9.93 -11.48 -3.55
CA PRO A 52 -10.43 -12.86 -3.68
C PRO A 52 -11.96 -12.92 -3.87
N ARG A 53 -12.72 -12.09 -3.16
CA ARG A 53 -14.17 -11.99 -3.32
C ARG A 53 -14.58 -11.50 -4.71
N ARG A 54 -13.87 -10.50 -5.25
CA ARG A 54 -14.12 -9.95 -6.59
C ARG A 54 -13.79 -10.97 -7.67
N ASP A 55 -12.67 -11.67 -7.54
CA ASP A 55 -12.19 -12.66 -8.51
C ASP A 55 -13.11 -13.89 -8.52
N ALA A 56 -13.51 -14.40 -7.35
CA ALA A 56 -14.49 -15.46 -7.23
C ALA A 56 -15.87 -15.06 -7.80
N ARG A 57 -16.31 -13.81 -7.59
CA ARG A 57 -17.56 -13.28 -8.19
C ARG A 57 -17.47 -13.24 -9.71
N SER A 58 -16.35 -12.73 -10.24
CA SER A 58 -16.08 -12.71 -11.68
C SER A 58 -16.09 -14.12 -12.28
N ALA A 59 -15.42 -15.07 -11.64
CA ALA A 59 -15.42 -16.48 -12.05
C ALA A 59 -16.83 -17.09 -12.03
N ARG A 60 -17.62 -16.85 -10.98
CA ARG A 60 -19.03 -17.30 -10.91
C ARG A 60 -19.87 -16.72 -12.04
N HIS A 61 -19.76 -15.42 -12.31
CA HIS A 61 -20.48 -14.78 -13.41
C HIS A 61 -20.06 -15.37 -14.77
N ARG A 62 -18.76 -15.57 -15.00
CA ARG A 62 -18.24 -16.18 -16.23
C ARG A 62 -18.77 -17.60 -16.43
N LEU A 63 -18.77 -18.43 -15.38
CA LEU A 63 -19.28 -19.81 -15.42
C LEU A 63 -20.81 -19.84 -15.60
N LYS A 64 -21.56 -18.99 -14.88
CA LYS A 64 -23.02 -18.85 -15.02
C LYS A 64 -23.40 -18.47 -16.45
N ARG A 65 -22.76 -17.44 -17.01
CA ARG A 65 -23.02 -16.94 -18.37
C ARG A 65 -22.65 -17.97 -19.43
N ARG A 66 -21.53 -18.69 -19.26
CA ARG A 66 -21.19 -19.82 -20.13
C ARG A 66 -22.30 -20.89 -20.12
N ARG A 67 -22.80 -21.25 -18.93
CA ARG A 67 -23.90 -22.24 -18.81
C ARG A 67 -25.19 -21.74 -19.44
N GLN A 68 -25.56 -20.47 -19.23
CA GLN A 68 -26.74 -19.86 -19.85
C GLN A 68 -26.68 -19.94 -21.37
N ARG A 69 -25.53 -19.58 -21.97
CA ARG A 69 -25.31 -19.70 -23.40
C ARG A 69 -25.39 -21.14 -23.93
N LEU A 70 -24.76 -22.08 -23.24
CA LEU A 70 -24.84 -23.50 -23.62
C LEU A 70 -26.27 -24.05 -23.48
N ASN A 71 -27.05 -23.57 -22.51
CA ASN A 71 -28.45 -23.96 -22.38
C ASN A 71 -29.35 -23.28 -23.43
N TYR A 72 -29.02 -22.05 -23.84
CA TYR A 72 -29.71 -21.38 -24.94
C TYR A 72 -29.55 -22.16 -26.25
N LEU A 73 -28.32 -22.58 -26.57
CA LEU A 73 -28.07 -23.46 -27.73
C LEU A 73 -28.88 -24.76 -27.67
N LYS A 74 -28.98 -25.40 -26.50
CA LYS A 74 -29.81 -26.61 -26.35
C LYS A 74 -31.28 -26.34 -26.65
N ARG A 75 -31.82 -25.25 -26.08
CA ARG A 75 -33.22 -24.84 -26.30
C ARG A 75 -33.47 -24.51 -27.74
N PHE A 76 -32.53 -23.84 -28.41
CA PHE A 76 -32.62 -23.55 -29.84
C PHE A 76 -32.84 -24.83 -30.65
N PHE A 77 -31.99 -25.85 -30.48
CA PHE A 77 -32.14 -27.12 -31.20
C PHE A 77 -33.47 -27.84 -30.93
N VAL A 78 -34.01 -27.71 -29.73
CA VAL A 78 -35.31 -28.29 -29.37
C VAL A 78 -36.46 -27.49 -29.98
N ASN A 79 -36.42 -26.16 -29.88
CA ASN A 79 -37.48 -25.27 -30.37
C ASN A 79 -37.61 -25.31 -31.89
N GLU A 80 -36.46 -25.34 -32.59
CA GLU A 80 -36.39 -25.49 -34.04
C GLU A 80 -36.65 -26.95 -34.50
N LYS A 81 -37.00 -27.86 -33.57
CA LYS A 81 -37.30 -29.28 -33.84
C LYS A 81 -36.15 -30.04 -34.54
N ILE A 82 -34.90 -29.62 -34.34
CA ILE A 82 -33.71 -30.26 -34.93
C ILE A 82 -33.31 -31.49 -34.12
N LEU A 83 -33.37 -31.40 -32.79
CA LEU A 83 -33.07 -32.50 -31.87
C LEU A 83 -34.05 -32.50 -30.69
N THR A 84 -34.35 -33.68 -30.17
CA THR A 84 -35.09 -33.82 -28.92
C THR A 84 -34.20 -33.56 -27.69
N GLN A 85 -34.85 -33.25 -26.56
CA GLN A 85 -34.17 -33.11 -25.28
C GLN A 85 -33.41 -34.39 -24.86
N ALA A 86 -33.92 -35.56 -25.25
CA ALA A 86 -33.30 -36.88 -24.98
C ALA A 86 -32.02 -37.07 -25.79
N GLN A 87 -32.04 -36.80 -27.10
CA GLN A 87 -30.84 -36.84 -27.95
C GLN A 87 -29.75 -35.90 -27.43
N ILE A 88 -30.10 -34.67 -27.06
CA ILE A 88 -29.13 -33.72 -26.48
C ILE A 88 -28.52 -34.26 -25.18
N ALA A 89 -29.30 -34.93 -24.34
CA ALA A 89 -28.79 -35.54 -23.12
C ALA A 89 -27.80 -36.66 -23.41
N GLU A 90 -28.10 -37.51 -24.41
CA GLU A 90 -27.21 -38.59 -24.87
C GLU A 90 -25.88 -38.05 -25.43
N ILE A 91 -25.92 -37.05 -26.32
CA ILE A 91 -24.70 -36.45 -26.91
C ILE A 91 -23.75 -35.89 -25.83
N LEU A 92 -24.33 -35.38 -24.74
CA LEU A 92 -23.59 -34.75 -23.65
C LEU A 92 -23.21 -35.72 -22.52
N ASP A 93 -23.71 -36.96 -22.54
CA ASP A 93 -23.35 -37.98 -21.56
C ASP A 93 -21.87 -38.34 -21.70
N PRO A 94 -21.05 -38.20 -20.64
CA PRO A 94 -19.65 -38.63 -20.61
C PRO A 94 -19.36 -40.03 -21.17
N LYS A 95 -20.32 -40.97 -21.09
CA LYS A 95 -20.18 -42.37 -21.52
C LYS A 95 -20.61 -42.61 -22.97
N SER A 96 -21.25 -41.65 -23.62
CA SER A 96 -21.75 -41.79 -24.99
C SER A 96 -20.63 -41.97 -26.01
N THR A 97 -20.91 -42.71 -27.10
CA THR A 97 -20.04 -42.86 -28.27
C THR A 97 -19.74 -41.51 -28.93
N TYR A 98 -20.67 -40.54 -28.86
CA TYR A 98 -20.46 -39.19 -29.35
C TYR A 98 -19.25 -38.50 -28.70
N ASN A 99 -18.85 -38.86 -27.48
CA ASN A 99 -17.66 -38.29 -26.84
C ASN A 99 -16.32 -38.77 -27.41
N LYS A 100 -16.31 -39.86 -28.19
CA LYS A 100 -15.12 -40.34 -28.90
C LYS A 100 -14.84 -39.53 -30.18
N LEU A 101 -15.83 -38.81 -30.70
CA LEU A 101 -15.68 -38.00 -31.91
C LEU A 101 -14.75 -36.80 -31.71
N ASP A 102 -13.82 -36.59 -32.64
CA ASP A 102 -12.97 -35.40 -32.66
C ASP A 102 -13.77 -34.17 -33.13
N ALA A 103 -14.13 -33.33 -32.16
CA ALA A 103 -14.89 -32.10 -32.41
C ALA A 103 -14.16 -31.10 -33.33
N TYR A 104 -12.83 -31.17 -33.47
CA TYR A 104 -12.08 -30.30 -34.38
C TYR A 104 -12.13 -30.83 -35.82
N ALA A 105 -11.99 -32.15 -36.01
CA ALA A 105 -12.19 -32.77 -37.32
C ALA A 105 -13.63 -32.58 -37.83
N LEU A 106 -14.63 -32.67 -36.93
CA LEU A 106 -16.02 -32.38 -37.29
C LEU A 106 -16.24 -30.90 -37.68
N ARG A 107 -15.52 -29.95 -37.06
CA ARG A 107 -15.60 -28.52 -37.43
C ARG A 107 -15.09 -28.29 -38.84
N ASP A 108 -13.99 -28.95 -39.21
CA ASP A 108 -13.44 -28.91 -40.57
C ASP A 108 -14.37 -29.59 -41.58
N LYS A 109 -14.85 -30.80 -41.27
CA LYS A 109 -15.84 -31.53 -42.09
C LYS A 109 -17.12 -30.71 -42.34
N ALA A 110 -17.58 -29.94 -41.36
CA ALA A 110 -18.79 -29.12 -41.45
C ALA A 110 -18.75 -28.06 -42.55
N LEU A 111 -17.56 -27.70 -43.05
CA LEU A 111 -17.42 -26.67 -44.09
C LEU A 111 -17.89 -27.17 -45.45
N ASN A 112 -17.66 -28.45 -45.77
CA ASN A 112 -17.85 -28.99 -47.12
C ASN A 112 -18.71 -30.25 -47.17
N HIS A 113 -19.00 -30.90 -46.04
CA HIS A 113 -19.74 -32.15 -46.00
C HIS A 113 -20.92 -32.09 -45.03
N LYS A 114 -21.95 -32.89 -45.31
CA LYS A 114 -23.11 -33.07 -44.42
C LYS A 114 -22.67 -33.60 -43.06
N LEU A 115 -23.11 -32.93 -42.00
CA LEU A 115 -23.10 -33.46 -40.65
C LEU A 115 -24.48 -33.98 -40.26
N THR A 116 -24.52 -34.97 -39.39
CA THR A 116 -25.74 -35.32 -38.64
C THR A 116 -26.13 -34.19 -37.69
N ALA A 117 -27.40 -34.14 -37.28
CA ALA A 117 -27.88 -33.13 -36.33
C ALA A 117 -27.11 -33.19 -35.00
N GLU A 118 -26.74 -34.39 -34.56
CA GLU A 118 -25.96 -34.65 -33.36
C GLU A 118 -24.51 -34.17 -33.47
N GLU A 119 -23.85 -34.43 -34.62
CA GLU A 119 -22.50 -33.91 -34.90
C GLU A 119 -22.49 -32.38 -34.98
N LEU A 120 -23.47 -31.79 -35.67
CA LEU A 120 -23.61 -30.34 -35.78
C LEU A 120 -23.82 -29.70 -34.39
N PHE A 121 -24.70 -30.26 -33.57
CA PHE A 121 -24.88 -29.81 -32.20
C PHE A 121 -23.56 -29.86 -31.41
N LYS A 122 -22.77 -30.93 -31.55
CA LYS A 122 -21.47 -31.07 -30.88
C LYS A 122 -20.49 -29.97 -31.31
N VAL A 123 -20.43 -29.67 -32.61
CA VAL A 123 -19.61 -28.59 -33.18
C VAL A 123 -20.00 -27.23 -32.59
N LEU A 124 -21.28 -26.86 -32.69
CA LEU A 124 -21.79 -25.58 -32.18
C LEU A 124 -21.64 -25.46 -30.66
N TYR A 125 -21.82 -26.55 -29.93
CA TYR A 125 -21.63 -26.60 -28.49
C TYR A 125 -20.16 -26.35 -28.09
N GLN A 126 -19.22 -26.88 -28.87
CA GLN A 126 -17.79 -26.69 -28.64
C GLN A 126 -17.37 -25.23 -28.89
N ILE A 127 -17.78 -24.63 -30.00
CA ILE A 127 -17.56 -23.21 -30.34
C ILE A 127 -18.21 -22.31 -29.28
N SER A 128 -19.48 -22.56 -28.92
CA SER A 128 -20.18 -21.83 -27.86
C SER A 128 -19.46 -21.87 -26.52
N LYS A 129 -18.84 -23.00 -26.19
CA LYS A 129 -18.07 -23.15 -24.95
C LYS A 129 -16.74 -22.37 -25.01
N ARG A 130 -16.15 -22.20 -26.21
CA ARG A 130 -14.79 -21.70 -26.46
C ARG A 130 -14.71 -20.72 -27.66
N ARG A 131 -15.47 -19.64 -27.57
CA ARG A 131 -15.66 -18.62 -28.61
C ARG A 131 -14.52 -17.60 -28.82
N GLY A 132 -13.26 -17.97 -28.62
CA GLY A 132 -12.11 -17.05 -28.77
C GLY A 132 -12.07 -15.87 -27.80
N PHE A 133 -11.22 -14.87 -28.07
CA PHE A 133 -11.06 -13.64 -27.29
C PHE A 133 -11.60 -12.42 -28.05
N LYS A 134 -12.36 -11.52 -27.39
CA LYS A 134 -12.85 -10.26 -27.98
C LYS A 134 -12.19 -9.11 -27.22
N SER A 135 -11.44 -8.30 -27.94
CA SER A 135 -10.89 -7.04 -27.43
C SER A 135 -12.01 -6.03 -27.17
N ASN A 136 -11.93 -5.28 -26.07
CA ASN A 136 -12.86 -4.16 -25.85
C ASN A 136 -12.39 -2.90 -26.58
N ARG A 137 -11.07 -2.65 -26.60
CA ARG A 137 -10.43 -1.55 -27.33
C ARG A 137 -9.05 -2.01 -27.79
N LYS A 138 -8.89 -2.23 -29.10
CA LYS A 138 -7.69 -2.86 -29.70
C LYS A 138 -6.40 -2.14 -29.31
N SER A 139 -6.39 -0.81 -29.31
CA SER A 139 -5.22 0.02 -29.00
C SER A 139 -4.73 -0.03 -27.55
N VAL A 140 -5.53 -0.55 -26.60
CA VAL A 140 -5.12 -0.67 -25.19
C VAL A 140 -4.30 -1.93 -24.93
N GLU A 141 -4.73 -3.05 -25.52
CA GLU A 141 -4.27 -4.39 -25.14
C GLU A 141 -2.82 -4.67 -25.52
N GLU A 142 -2.30 -4.03 -26.57
CA GLU A 142 -0.90 -4.10 -26.98
C GLU A 142 0.08 -3.58 -25.91
N THR A 143 -0.40 -2.72 -25.00
CA THR A 143 0.46 -2.03 -24.03
C THR A 143 0.58 -2.72 -22.67
N ASP A 144 -0.28 -3.70 -22.36
CA ASP A 144 -0.23 -4.50 -21.13
C ASP A 144 0.64 -5.77 -21.31
N ARG A 145 1.26 -6.29 -20.25
CA ARG A 145 2.17 -7.45 -20.37
C ARG A 145 1.43 -8.75 -20.69
N GLU A 146 0.29 -8.98 -20.05
CA GLU A 146 -0.51 -10.19 -20.30
C GLU A 146 -1.39 -9.99 -21.53
N GLY A 147 -2.02 -8.82 -21.67
CA GLY A 147 -2.71 -8.39 -22.88
C GLY A 147 -1.83 -8.52 -24.12
N GLY A 148 -0.60 -8.00 -24.08
CA GLY A 148 0.35 -8.07 -25.19
C GLY A 148 0.76 -9.50 -25.56
N ARG A 149 0.81 -10.45 -24.62
CA ARG A 149 1.03 -11.87 -24.93
C ARG A 149 -0.14 -12.48 -25.69
N VAL A 150 -1.37 -12.16 -25.27
CA VAL A 150 -2.58 -12.60 -25.96
C VAL A 150 -2.66 -11.95 -27.33
N SER A 151 -2.55 -10.62 -27.43
CA SER A 151 -2.54 -9.87 -28.70
C SER A 151 -1.49 -10.40 -29.67
N LYS A 152 -0.26 -10.64 -29.20
CA LYS A 152 0.79 -11.25 -30.04
C LYS A 152 0.39 -12.64 -30.54
N ALA A 153 -0.21 -13.47 -29.70
CA ALA A 153 -0.70 -14.79 -30.13
C ALA A 153 -1.87 -14.69 -31.12
N LEU A 154 -2.76 -13.70 -30.96
CA LEU A 154 -3.85 -13.43 -31.92
C LEU A 154 -3.28 -13.07 -33.29
N THR A 155 -2.35 -12.11 -33.36
CA THR A 155 -1.71 -11.68 -34.62
C THR A 155 -0.96 -12.82 -35.31
N ILE A 156 -0.18 -13.61 -34.55
CA ILE A 156 0.56 -14.76 -35.11
C ILE A 156 -0.43 -15.80 -35.70
N ASN A 157 -1.55 -16.05 -35.02
CA ASN A 157 -2.51 -17.04 -35.50
C ASN A 157 -3.33 -16.52 -36.68
N GLU A 158 -3.64 -15.22 -36.72
CA GLU A 158 -4.26 -14.55 -37.87
C GLU A 158 -3.36 -14.64 -39.11
N GLN A 159 -2.07 -14.34 -38.97
CA GLN A 159 -1.07 -14.52 -40.03
C GLN A 159 -0.97 -15.98 -40.49
N LEU A 160 -0.92 -16.93 -39.55
CA LEU A 160 -0.88 -18.35 -39.87
C LEU A 160 -2.09 -18.80 -40.68
N LEU A 161 -3.30 -18.33 -40.34
CA LEU A 161 -4.51 -18.65 -41.12
C LEU A 161 -4.38 -18.16 -42.57
N ALA A 162 -3.90 -16.92 -42.76
CA ALA A 162 -3.71 -16.33 -44.08
C ALA A 162 -2.60 -17.04 -44.89
N GLU A 163 -1.41 -17.21 -44.30
CA GLU A 163 -0.22 -17.77 -44.97
C GLU A 163 -0.41 -19.24 -45.36
N ARG A 164 -1.08 -20.03 -44.51
CA ARG A 164 -1.35 -21.46 -44.76
C ARG A 164 -2.65 -21.71 -45.52
N GLY A 165 -3.40 -20.66 -45.86
CA GLY A 165 -4.65 -20.77 -46.61
C GLY A 165 -5.79 -21.47 -45.86
N TYR A 166 -5.79 -21.45 -44.52
CA TYR A 166 -6.87 -22.04 -43.74
C TYR A 166 -8.08 -21.11 -43.69
N LYS A 167 -9.25 -21.63 -44.09
CA LYS A 167 -10.50 -20.88 -44.14
C LYS A 167 -11.08 -20.60 -42.75
N THR A 168 -10.86 -21.50 -41.78
CA THR A 168 -11.42 -21.35 -40.43
C THR A 168 -10.49 -21.83 -39.31
N VAL A 169 -10.78 -21.39 -38.08
CA VAL A 169 -10.08 -21.85 -36.87
C VAL A 169 -10.20 -23.37 -36.67
N GLY A 170 -11.36 -23.94 -37.02
CA GLY A 170 -11.60 -25.39 -36.91
C GLY A 170 -10.69 -26.20 -37.81
N GLN A 171 -10.55 -25.76 -39.07
CA GLN A 171 -9.65 -26.35 -40.06
C GLN A 171 -8.19 -26.29 -39.59
N ALA A 172 -7.72 -25.11 -39.19
CA ALA A 172 -6.34 -24.96 -38.69
C ALA A 172 -6.07 -25.86 -37.46
N LEU A 173 -6.97 -25.89 -36.49
CA LEU A 173 -6.85 -26.74 -35.29
C LEU A 173 -6.96 -28.25 -35.57
N ALA A 174 -7.48 -28.64 -36.73
CA ALA A 174 -7.59 -30.03 -37.15
C ALA A 174 -6.37 -30.49 -37.97
N GLN A 175 -5.83 -29.62 -38.82
CA GLN A 175 -4.87 -29.99 -39.87
C GLN A 175 -3.43 -29.54 -39.61
N ASP A 176 -3.21 -28.40 -38.95
CA ASP A 176 -1.87 -27.81 -38.81
C ASP A 176 -1.02 -28.55 -37.76
N GLU A 177 0.22 -28.89 -38.14
CA GLU A 177 1.20 -29.61 -37.29
C GLU A 177 1.44 -28.92 -35.94
N LYS A 178 1.37 -27.58 -35.90
CA LYS A 178 1.51 -26.76 -34.68
C LYS A 178 0.55 -27.19 -33.57
N TYR A 179 -0.63 -27.69 -33.92
CA TYR A 179 -1.69 -28.03 -32.95
C TYR A 179 -1.77 -29.54 -32.64
N THR A 180 -0.94 -30.36 -33.26
CA THR A 180 -0.92 -31.82 -33.09
C THR A 180 -0.61 -32.25 -31.66
N GLU A 181 0.40 -31.66 -31.01
CA GLU A 181 0.75 -31.99 -29.60
C GLU A 181 -0.38 -31.58 -28.64
N HIS A 182 -0.95 -30.38 -28.84
CA HIS A 182 -2.08 -29.92 -28.05
C HIS A 182 -2.89 -28.81 -28.74
N LYS A 183 -4.21 -28.99 -28.80
CA LYS A 183 -5.16 -27.98 -29.33
C LYS A 183 -5.56 -26.90 -28.31
N ARG A 184 -5.03 -26.93 -27.09
CA ARG A 184 -5.43 -26.02 -25.98
C ARG A 184 -4.23 -25.36 -25.33
N ASN A 185 -4.42 -24.11 -24.93
CA ASN A 185 -3.45 -23.38 -24.10
C ASN A 185 -3.07 -24.16 -22.83
N LYS A 186 -1.79 -24.06 -22.47
CA LYS A 186 -1.21 -24.57 -21.21
C LYS A 186 -1.20 -23.41 -20.18
N ARG A 187 -0.85 -23.69 -18.92
CA ARG A 187 -0.97 -22.73 -17.79
C ARG A 187 -0.32 -21.36 -18.05
N ASP A 188 0.81 -21.36 -18.76
CA ASP A 188 1.62 -20.15 -19.02
C ASP A 188 1.87 -19.90 -20.52
N SER A 189 1.10 -20.58 -21.40
CA SER A 189 1.22 -20.42 -22.85
C SER A 189 -0.14 -20.08 -23.46
N TYR A 190 -0.18 -18.93 -24.14
CA TYR A 190 -1.34 -18.40 -24.84
C TYR A 190 -1.28 -18.60 -26.36
N THR A 191 -0.34 -19.42 -26.86
CA THR A 191 -0.01 -19.57 -28.29
C THR A 191 -1.18 -20.02 -29.16
N ASN A 192 -2.17 -20.72 -28.60
CA ASN A 192 -3.30 -21.29 -29.34
C ASN A 192 -4.58 -20.49 -29.07
N SER A 193 -4.45 -19.17 -28.97
CA SER A 193 -5.55 -18.22 -28.77
C SER A 193 -5.93 -17.59 -30.12
N PHE A 194 -7.21 -17.56 -30.44
CA PHE A 194 -7.74 -16.97 -31.67
C PHE A 194 -8.74 -15.86 -31.33
N ALA A 195 -8.92 -14.93 -32.28
CA ALA A 195 -9.82 -13.80 -32.10
C ALA A 195 -11.27 -14.28 -32.19
N ARG A 196 -12.19 -13.56 -31.54
CA ARG A 196 -13.62 -13.89 -31.63
C ARG A 196 -14.16 -13.71 -33.04
N ALA A 197 -13.58 -12.78 -33.81
CA ALA A 197 -13.91 -12.58 -35.22
C ALA A 197 -13.67 -13.87 -36.03
N ASP A 198 -12.56 -14.55 -35.82
CA ASP A 198 -12.24 -15.81 -36.51
C ASP A 198 -13.27 -16.92 -36.20
N PHE A 199 -13.75 -16.98 -34.96
CA PHE A 199 -14.82 -17.91 -34.60
C PHE A 199 -16.20 -17.49 -35.11
N ILE A 200 -16.46 -16.19 -35.30
CA ILE A 200 -17.67 -15.69 -35.95
C ILE A 200 -17.67 -16.15 -37.41
N HIS A 201 -16.57 -15.88 -38.13
CA HIS A 201 -16.41 -16.29 -39.52
C HIS A 201 -16.56 -17.81 -39.69
N GLU A 202 -15.92 -18.60 -38.82
CA GLU A 202 -16.10 -20.06 -38.82
C GLU A 202 -17.56 -20.47 -38.65
N LEU A 203 -18.28 -19.83 -37.72
CA LEU A 203 -19.67 -20.16 -37.42
C LEU A 203 -20.59 -19.83 -38.60
N GLU A 204 -20.37 -18.70 -39.26
CA GLU A 204 -21.11 -18.28 -40.45
C GLU A 204 -20.88 -19.24 -41.62
N GLU A 205 -19.64 -19.66 -41.88
CA GLU A 205 -19.32 -20.64 -42.93
C GLU A 205 -19.93 -22.01 -42.64
N ILE A 206 -19.88 -22.47 -41.38
CA ILE A 206 -20.54 -23.71 -40.97
C ILE A 206 -22.05 -23.62 -41.17
N ILE A 207 -22.68 -22.53 -40.74
CA ILE A 207 -24.14 -22.36 -40.89
C ILE A 207 -24.51 -22.32 -42.36
N LYS A 208 -23.79 -21.54 -43.17
CA LYS A 208 -23.99 -21.43 -44.63
C LYS A 208 -23.90 -22.78 -45.33
N SER A 209 -22.94 -23.63 -44.94
CA SER A 209 -22.80 -24.97 -45.52
C SER A 209 -23.90 -25.93 -45.05
N GLN A 210 -24.19 -25.93 -43.74
CA GLN A 210 -25.15 -26.85 -43.13
C GLN A 210 -26.62 -26.47 -43.33
N ARG A 211 -26.89 -25.27 -43.89
CA ARG A 211 -28.21 -24.82 -44.38
C ARG A 211 -28.90 -25.82 -45.29
N LYS A 212 -28.15 -26.53 -46.13
CA LYS A 212 -28.70 -27.53 -47.08
C LYS A 212 -29.10 -28.85 -46.40
N TYR A 213 -28.82 -29.00 -45.11
CA TYR A 213 -28.96 -30.24 -44.36
C TYR A 213 -29.79 -30.03 -43.09
N ALA A 214 -29.18 -30.16 -41.91
CA ALA A 214 -29.87 -30.12 -40.62
C ALA A 214 -30.43 -28.74 -40.23
N LEU A 215 -30.10 -27.68 -40.98
CA LEU A 215 -30.57 -26.30 -40.75
C LEU A 215 -31.51 -25.77 -41.85
N ASN A 216 -32.06 -26.65 -42.69
CA ASN A 216 -32.88 -26.25 -43.85
C ASN A 216 -34.17 -25.49 -43.47
N ASN A 217 -34.79 -25.86 -42.35
CA ASN A 217 -36.09 -25.33 -41.92
C ASN A 217 -36.00 -24.20 -40.86
N VAL A 218 -34.79 -23.69 -40.58
CA VAL A 218 -34.57 -22.66 -39.55
C VAL A 218 -34.61 -21.28 -40.21
N SER A 219 -35.21 -20.24 -39.62
CA SER A 219 -35.19 -18.91 -40.25
C SER A 219 -33.83 -18.20 -40.13
N ASP A 220 -33.56 -17.23 -41.02
CA ASP A 220 -32.35 -16.38 -40.92
C ASP A 220 -32.34 -15.57 -39.63
N GLU A 221 -33.49 -15.05 -39.20
CA GLU A 221 -33.65 -14.29 -37.95
C GLU A 221 -33.32 -15.17 -36.73
N ALA A 222 -33.76 -16.43 -36.73
CA ALA A 222 -33.48 -17.37 -35.66
C ALA A 222 -31.98 -17.68 -35.56
N LEU A 223 -31.30 -17.90 -36.70
CA LEU A 223 -29.85 -18.11 -36.74
C LEU A 223 -29.07 -16.85 -36.34
N HIS A 224 -29.49 -15.67 -36.82
CA HIS A 224 -28.88 -14.41 -36.44
C HIS A 224 -28.98 -14.16 -34.92
N SER A 225 -30.17 -14.39 -34.35
CA SER A 225 -30.39 -14.31 -32.89
C SER A 225 -29.57 -15.36 -32.13
N LEU A 226 -29.39 -16.57 -32.66
CA LEU A 226 -28.53 -17.58 -32.06
C LEU A 226 -27.07 -17.12 -31.98
N ILE A 227 -26.54 -16.56 -33.06
CA ILE A 227 -25.13 -16.15 -33.17
C ILE A 227 -24.88 -14.86 -32.36
N TYR A 228 -25.60 -13.80 -32.68
CA TYR A 228 -25.30 -12.43 -32.26
C TYR A 228 -26.15 -11.98 -31.08
N GLY A 229 -27.35 -12.52 -30.94
CA GLY A 229 -28.28 -12.14 -29.88
C GLY A 229 -28.88 -10.76 -30.09
N VAL A 230 -28.88 -10.27 -31.33
CA VAL A 230 -29.53 -9.02 -31.75
C VAL A 230 -30.43 -9.29 -32.95
N ASP A 231 -31.41 -8.42 -33.19
CA ASP A 231 -32.22 -8.43 -34.41
C ASP A 231 -31.54 -7.63 -35.54
N SER A 232 -32.27 -7.41 -36.64
CA SER A 232 -31.84 -6.62 -37.80
C SER A 232 -31.54 -5.16 -37.45
N ASP A 233 -32.19 -4.61 -36.43
CA ASP A 233 -32.02 -3.22 -35.98
C ASP A 233 -30.90 -3.09 -34.92
N GLY A 234 -30.24 -4.20 -34.59
CA GLY A 234 -29.17 -4.26 -33.59
C GLY A 234 -29.66 -4.24 -32.13
N LEU A 235 -30.96 -4.34 -31.90
CA LEU A 235 -31.53 -4.40 -30.56
C LEU A 235 -31.32 -5.78 -29.94
N LEU A 236 -31.04 -5.79 -28.63
CA LEU A 236 -30.70 -7.01 -27.90
C LEU A 236 -31.90 -7.96 -27.78
N THR A 237 -31.93 -9.02 -28.59
CA THR A 237 -32.93 -10.10 -28.51
C THR A 237 -32.55 -11.14 -27.46
N ASN A 238 -31.27 -11.50 -27.34
CA ASN A 238 -30.84 -12.53 -26.38
C ASN A 238 -29.40 -12.38 -25.88
N SER A 239 -29.26 -12.00 -24.61
CA SER A 239 -27.94 -11.90 -23.95
C SER A 239 -27.18 -13.23 -23.73
N SER A 240 -27.77 -14.36 -24.11
CA SER A 240 -27.17 -15.71 -24.04
C SER A 240 -26.71 -16.25 -25.40
N ALA A 241 -26.77 -15.46 -26.47
CA ALA A 241 -26.29 -15.87 -27.79
C ALA A 241 -24.81 -16.28 -27.83
N ILE A 242 -24.42 -16.98 -28.91
CA ILE A 242 -23.11 -17.63 -29.03
C ILE A 242 -21.97 -16.61 -28.87
N MET A 243 -22.03 -15.50 -29.61
CA MET A 243 -20.96 -14.51 -29.71
C MET A 243 -21.20 -13.26 -28.86
N TYR A 244 -22.42 -13.04 -28.39
CA TYR A 244 -22.77 -11.89 -27.55
C TYR A 244 -21.92 -11.81 -26.26
N GLN A 245 -21.41 -10.62 -25.97
CA GLN A 245 -20.72 -10.29 -24.72
C GLN A 245 -21.32 -9.00 -24.15
N ARG A 246 -21.65 -9.03 -22.85
CA ARG A 246 -22.11 -7.83 -22.15
C ARG A 246 -20.99 -6.77 -22.12
N PRO A 247 -21.34 -5.48 -22.22
CA PRO A 247 -20.36 -4.40 -22.16
C PRO A 247 -19.50 -4.43 -20.89
N PHE A 248 -18.21 -4.10 -21.04
CA PHE A 248 -17.27 -4.09 -19.92
C PHE A 248 -17.55 -2.95 -18.91
N MET A 249 -17.73 -1.74 -19.43
CA MET A 249 -18.04 -0.53 -18.69
C MET A 249 -19.04 0.28 -19.52
N THR A 250 -20.04 0.86 -18.86
CA THR A 250 -21.04 1.73 -19.48
C THR A 250 -20.92 3.14 -18.91
N GLU A 251 -21.41 4.13 -19.65
CA GLU A 251 -21.52 5.52 -19.22
C GLU A 251 -22.10 5.65 -17.80
N GLU A 252 -23.21 4.97 -17.55
CA GLU A 252 -23.93 4.98 -16.26
C GLU A 252 -23.07 4.49 -15.10
N LEU A 253 -22.29 3.42 -15.31
CA LEU A 253 -21.41 2.87 -14.28
C LEU A 253 -20.29 3.85 -13.97
N ILE A 254 -19.74 4.52 -14.99
CA ILE A 254 -18.71 5.54 -14.79
C ILE A 254 -19.29 6.75 -14.06
N LYS A 255 -20.46 7.25 -14.46
CA LYS A 255 -21.16 8.33 -13.76
C LYS A 255 -21.37 8.03 -12.27
N LYS A 256 -21.66 6.77 -11.91
CA LYS A 256 -21.78 6.32 -10.51
C LYS A 256 -20.45 6.31 -9.75
N MET A 257 -19.33 6.07 -10.43
CA MET A 257 -17.99 6.07 -9.82
C MET A 257 -17.34 7.44 -9.77
N VAL A 258 -17.74 8.37 -10.64
CA VAL A 258 -17.24 9.74 -10.68
C VAL A 258 -17.78 10.53 -9.50
N GLY A 259 -16.85 11.10 -8.73
CA GLY A 259 -17.18 11.98 -7.60
C GLY A 259 -17.79 13.31 -8.05
N GLU A 260 -18.36 14.02 -7.09
CA GLU A 260 -18.99 15.32 -7.33
C GLU A 260 -17.97 16.47 -7.36
N CYS A 261 -18.37 17.57 -7.99
CA CYS A 261 -17.62 18.81 -8.00
C CYS A 261 -17.35 19.30 -6.56
N THR A 262 -16.22 19.98 -6.39
CA THR A 262 -15.85 20.58 -5.10
C THR A 262 -16.78 21.73 -4.70
N PHE A 263 -17.32 22.47 -5.67
CA PHE A 263 -18.12 23.68 -5.43
C PHE A 263 -19.59 23.53 -5.81
N GLU A 264 -19.87 22.93 -6.97
CA GLU A 264 -21.23 22.78 -7.52
C GLU A 264 -21.84 21.45 -7.06
N LYS A 265 -22.67 21.48 -6.01
CA LYS A 265 -23.34 20.26 -5.50
C LYS A 265 -24.22 19.62 -6.58
N GLY A 266 -24.20 18.29 -6.66
CA GLY A 266 -24.93 17.53 -7.69
C GLY A 266 -24.24 17.44 -9.05
N GLU A 267 -23.28 18.32 -9.35
CA GLU A 267 -22.54 18.28 -10.61
C GLU A 267 -21.41 17.25 -10.57
N LYS A 268 -21.24 16.49 -11.66
CA LYS A 268 -20.13 15.54 -11.80
C LYS A 268 -18.84 16.24 -12.21
N ARG A 269 -17.71 15.70 -11.76
CA ARG A 269 -16.37 16.18 -12.16
C ARG A 269 -16.19 16.06 -13.67
N ALA A 270 -15.50 17.03 -14.27
CA ALA A 270 -15.15 17.05 -15.68
C ALA A 270 -14.03 16.06 -15.99
N PRO A 271 -14.01 15.42 -17.18
CA PRO A 271 -12.81 14.72 -17.67
C PRO A 271 -11.59 15.65 -17.68
N ARG A 272 -10.41 15.16 -17.30
CA ARG A 272 -9.17 15.97 -17.37
C ARG A 272 -8.78 16.33 -18.81
N ALA A 273 -9.16 15.47 -19.75
CA ALA A 273 -8.98 15.64 -21.19
C ALA A 273 -10.08 16.51 -21.83
N SER A 274 -10.99 17.10 -21.03
CA SER A 274 -11.95 18.06 -21.57
C SER A 274 -11.25 19.38 -21.87
N TYR A 275 -11.71 20.09 -22.90
CA TYR A 275 -11.16 21.37 -23.31
C TYR A 275 -11.19 22.39 -22.17
N SER A 276 -12.32 22.49 -21.43
CA SER A 276 -12.41 23.42 -20.29
C SER A 276 -11.39 23.11 -19.21
N PHE A 277 -11.11 21.83 -18.93
CA PHE A 277 -10.14 21.45 -17.91
C PHE A 277 -8.70 21.67 -18.37
N GLU A 278 -8.38 21.37 -19.63
CA GLU A 278 -7.04 21.62 -20.20
C GLU A 278 -6.73 23.12 -20.23
N ILE A 279 -7.66 23.96 -20.68
CA ILE A 279 -7.51 25.42 -20.69
C ILE A 279 -7.38 25.96 -19.27
N PHE A 280 -8.25 25.56 -18.34
CA PHE A 280 -8.15 25.93 -16.93
C PHE A 280 -6.77 25.61 -16.36
N GLN A 281 -6.28 24.37 -16.57
CA GLN A 281 -5.01 23.94 -16.02
C GLN A 281 -3.82 24.68 -16.66
N PHE A 282 -3.88 24.94 -17.96
CA PHE A 282 -2.85 25.67 -18.68
C PHE A 282 -2.81 27.15 -18.26
N ALA A 283 -3.97 27.83 -18.26
CA ALA A 283 -4.10 29.22 -17.81
C ALA A 283 -3.67 29.40 -16.35
N ASN A 284 -4.08 28.49 -15.46
CA ASN A 284 -3.64 28.53 -14.06
C ASN A 284 -2.12 28.36 -13.93
N ASN A 285 -1.46 27.58 -14.79
CA ASN A 285 0.00 27.51 -14.78
C ASN A 285 0.64 28.82 -15.27
N LEU A 286 0.05 29.50 -16.25
CA LEU A 286 0.54 30.78 -16.78
C LEU A 286 0.42 31.90 -15.75
N VAL A 287 -0.72 32.01 -15.06
CA VAL A 287 -0.92 33.02 -14.00
C VAL A 287 0.09 32.89 -12.86
N ASN A 288 0.54 31.66 -12.59
CA ASN A 288 1.55 31.39 -11.56
C ASN A 288 2.99 31.38 -12.10
N LEU A 289 3.18 31.66 -13.40
CA LEU A 289 4.52 31.71 -14.01
C LEU A 289 5.15 33.06 -13.73
N VAL A 290 6.38 33.02 -13.24
CA VAL A 290 7.18 34.21 -12.93
C VAL A 290 8.51 34.12 -13.66
N PHE A 291 8.94 35.24 -14.23
CA PHE A 291 10.25 35.40 -14.83
C PHE A 291 11.13 36.32 -13.96
N VAL A 292 12.42 35.99 -13.87
CA VAL A 292 13.44 36.72 -13.09
C VAL A 292 14.71 36.92 -13.93
N PRO A 293 15.51 37.97 -13.70
CA PRO A 293 16.77 38.17 -14.42
C PRO A 293 17.75 37.00 -14.22
N LYS A 294 18.45 36.59 -15.29
CA LYS A 294 19.39 35.46 -15.29
C LYS A 294 20.60 35.63 -14.37
N ASN A 295 20.99 36.87 -14.13
CA ASN A 295 22.10 37.26 -13.26
C ASN A 295 21.70 37.37 -11.76
N THR A 296 20.43 37.11 -11.44
CA THR A 296 19.87 37.37 -10.11
C THR A 296 19.26 36.09 -9.54
N ASN A 297 19.53 35.78 -8.27
CA ASN A 297 18.86 34.65 -7.62
C ASN A 297 17.39 35.01 -7.29
N SER A 298 16.50 34.02 -7.17
CA SER A 298 15.05 34.25 -6.96
C SER A 298 14.72 35.11 -5.74
N ARG A 299 15.59 35.16 -4.72
CA ARG A 299 15.39 35.95 -3.51
C ARG A 299 15.77 37.42 -3.71
N GLN A 300 16.90 37.68 -4.36
CA GLN A 300 17.30 39.03 -4.75
C GLN A 300 16.29 39.65 -5.71
N ALA A 301 15.79 38.87 -6.69
CA ALA A 301 14.75 39.32 -7.61
C ALA A 301 13.43 39.67 -6.89
N LYS A 302 13.12 38.99 -5.77
CA LYS A 302 11.95 39.30 -4.94
C LYS A 302 12.13 40.61 -4.16
N ARG A 303 13.31 40.85 -3.60
CA ARG A 303 13.62 42.07 -2.82
C ARG A 303 13.64 43.32 -3.72
N GLU A 304 14.22 43.18 -4.90
CA GLU A 304 14.43 44.27 -5.85
C GLU A 304 13.27 44.41 -6.86
N HIS A 305 12.16 43.69 -6.63
CA HIS A 305 10.92 43.77 -7.43
C HIS A 305 11.07 43.43 -8.92
N PHE A 306 12.12 42.68 -9.30
CA PHE A 306 12.38 42.24 -10.68
C PHE A 306 11.57 41.00 -11.11
N ARG A 307 10.46 40.69 -10.45
CA ARG A 307 9.63 39.52 -10.77
C ARG A 307 8.54 39.91 -11.77
N LEU A 308 8.66 39.39 -12.99
CA LEU A 308 7.69 39.64 -14.06
C LEU A 308 6.65 38.51 -14.09
N THR A 309 5.37 38.90 -13.99
CA THR A 309 4.21 38.03 -14.25
C THR A 309 3.55 38.39 -15.57
N LEU A 310 2.79 37.46 -16.15
CA LEU A 310 2.11 37.69 -17.41
C LEU A 310 0.85 38.55 -17.24
N SER A 311 0.66 39.51 -18.14
CA SER A 311 -0.59 40.28 -18.29
C SER A 311 -1.71 39.40 -18.88
N PRO A 312 -2.99 39.80 -18.76
CA PRO A 312 -4.10 39.11 -19.40
C PRO A 312 -3.92 38.92 -20.93
N GLU A 313 -3.39 39.93 -21.62
CA GLU A 313 -3.14 39.92 -23.07
C GLU A 313 -2.04 38.91 -23.41
N GLN A 314 -0.95 38.89 -22.62
CA GLN A 314 0.14 37.92 -22.79
C GLN A 314 -0.35 36.49 -22.51
N ILE A 315 -1.18 36.28 -21.48
CA ILE A 315 -1.80 34.98 -21.19
C ILE A 315 -2.64 34.53 -22.39
N ALA A 316 -3.49 35.41 -22.93
CA ALA A 316 -4.32 35.10 -24.08
C ALA A 316 -3.48 34.75 -25.33
N ALA A 317 -2.40 35.50 -25.60
CA ALA A 317 -1.49 35.23 -26.70
C ALA A 317 -0.81 33.85 -26.58
N VAL A 318 -0.33 33.49 -25.38
CA VAL A 318 0.29 32.18 -25.13
C VAL A 318 -0.74 31.04 -25.23
N VAL A 319 -1.97 31.26 -24.77
CA VAL A 319 -3.07 30.27 -24.94
C VAL A 319 -3.41 30.08 -26.42
N ALA A 320 -3.44 31.15 -27.22
CA ALA A 320 -3.65 31.07 -28.66
C ALA A 320 -2.51 30.28 -29.35
N GLU A 321 -1.26 30.51 -28.94
CA GLU A 321 -0.12 29.71 -29.41
C GLU A 321 -0.25 28.24 -29.01
N ALA A 322 -0.78 27.94 -27.82
CA ALA A 322 -0.95 26.56 -27.34
C ALA A 322 -1.94 25.75 -28.19
N LYS A 323 -2.84 26.42 -28.92
CA LYS A 323 -3.74 25.80 -29.90
C LYS A 323 -3.08 25.53 -31.26
N LYS A 324 -1.95 26.16 -31.54
CA LYS A 324 -1.16 25.97 -32.77
C LYS A 324 -0.07 24.93 -32.55
N THR A 325 0.64 25.03 -31.44
CA THR A 325 1.82 24.21 -31.13
C THR A 325 1.48 23.10 -30.14
N ALA A 326 1.80 21.84 -30.49
CA ALA A 326 1.40 20.65 -29.73
C ALA A 326 1.99 20.57 -28.31
N SER A 327 3.18 21.13 -28.10
CA SER A 327 3.86 21.21 -26.82
C SER A 327 4.58 22.55 -26.74
N ILE A 328 4.25 23.35 -25.72
CA ILE A 328 4.87 24.66 -25.51
C ILE A 328 6.00 24.52 -24.50
N THR A 329 7.16 25.05 -24.82
CA THR A 329 8.31 25.17 -23.92
C THR A 329 8.31 26.50 -23.17
N TYR A 330 9.04 26.59 -22.06
CA TYR A 330 9.18 27.86 -21.32
C TYR A 330 9.78 28.96 -22.21
N LYS A 331 10.75 28.60 -23.08
CA LYS A 331 11.32 29.50 -24.10
C LYS A 331 10.22 30.11 -24.99
N LYS A 332 9.31 29.26 -25.48
CA LYS A 332 8.25 29.71 -26.38
C LYS A 332 7.23 30.59 -25.64
N VAL A 333 6.92 30.31 -24.37
CA VAL A 333 6.10 31.21 -23.53
C VAL A 333 6.75 32.59 -23.44
N ARG A 334 8.04 32.65 -23.11
CA ARG A 334 8.81 33.91 -23.00
C ARG A 334 8.74 34.73 -24.30
N GLN A 335 9.02 34.07 -25.42
CA GLN A 335 9.00 34.68 -26.75
C GLN A 335 7.63 35.24 -27.12
N VAL A 336 6.56 34.48 -26.90
CA VAL A 336 5.18 34.92 -27.22
C VAL A 336 4.71 36.03 -26.28
N ALA A 337 5.15 36.00 -25.02
CA ALA A 337 4.86 37.06 -24.06
C ALA A 337 5.66 38.36 -24.30
N GLY A 338 6.67 38.34 -25.19
CA GLY A 338 7.53 39.50 -25.43
C GLY A 338 8.48 39.82 -24.26
N ILE A 339 8.85 38.82 -23.46
CA ILE A 339 9.75 38.98 -22.32
C ILE A 339 11.21 38.90 -22.81
N SER A 340 12.05 39.83 -22.35
CA SER A 340 13.48 39.92 -22.70
C SER A 340 14.25 38.62 -22.45
N GLU A 341 15.25 38.34 -23.28
CA GLU A 341 16.14 37.17 -23.14
C GLU A 341 16.98 37.20 -21.86
N GLU A 342 17.10 38.36 -21.22
CA GLU A 342 17.76 38.53 -19.92
C GLU A 342 16.98 37.90 -18.78
N TYR A 343 15.69 37.63 -18.98
CA TYR A 343 14.82 37.01 -18.00
C TYR A 343 14.63 35.52 -18.30
N ALA A 344 14.63 34.72 -17.24
CA ALA A 344 14.40 33.29 -17.26
C ALA A 344 13.26 32.91 -16.30
N PRO A 345 12.57 31.78 -16.53
CA PRO A 345 11.55 31.31 -15.59
C PRO A 345 12.14 31.05 -14.21
N GLU A 346 11.52 31.61 -13.16
CA GLU A 346 11.93 31.42 -11.76
C GLU A 346 11.86 29.95 -11.34
N TYR A 347 10.90 29.23 -11.89
CA TYR A 347 10.70 27.82 -11.64
C TYR A 347 10.34 27.07 -12.92
N VAL A 348 11.09 26.00 -13.19
CA VAL A 348 10.84 25.08 -14.30
C VAL A 348 10.49 23.70 -13.78
N ARG A 349 9.44 23.10 -14.34
CA ARG A 349 9.09 21.70 -14.09
C ARG A 349 10.01 20.77 -14.87
N GLY A 350 10.48 19.71 -14.22
CA GLY A 350 11.29 18.66 -14.83
C GLY A 350 12.78 18.78 -14.52
N LYS A 351 13.58 17.85 -15.06
CA LYS A 351 15.05 17.88 -14.92
C LYS A 351 15.61 18.98 -15.83
N ILE A 352 16.50 19.80 -15.29
CA ILE A 352 17.21 20.84 -16.05
C ILE A 352 18.49 20.22 -16.62
N ASN A 353 18.74 20.44 -17.92
CA ASN A 353 19.94 19.96 -18.59
C ASN A 353 21.11 20.91 -18.36
N LYS A 354 22.34 20.41 -18.37
CA LYS A 354 23.54 21.24 -18.17
C LYS A 354 23.68 22.32 -19.26
N ASP A 355 23.30 21.97 -20.49
CA ASP A 355 23.36 22.86 -21.67
C ASP A 355 22.15 23.82 -21.78
N ASP A 356 21.29 23.83 -20.77
CA ASP A 356 20.14 24.74 -20.64
C ASP A 356 19.92 25.03 -19.14
N PRO A 357 20.81 25.84 -18.52
CA PRO A 357 20.86 26.02 -17.07
C PRO A 357 19.58 26.63 -16.49
N TYR A 358 18.77 27.28 -17.32
CA TYR A 358 17.49 27.89 -16.95
C TYR A 358 16.28 27.02 -17.30
N GLY A 359 16.49 25.85 -17.94
CA GLY A 359 15.43 24.92 -18.32
C GLY A 359 14.43 25.48 -19.33
N GLU A 360 14.82 26.45 -20.17
CA GLU A 360 13.91 27.08 -21.12
C GLU A 360 13.39 26.09 -22.19
N LYS A 361 14.16 25.05 -22.51
CA LYS A 361 13.79 23.98 -23.45
C LYS A 361 12.82 22.97 -22.85
N ASN A 362 12.57 23.01 -21.54
CA ASN A 362 11.62 22.10 -20.90
C ASN A 362 10.19 22.37 -21.36
N GLU A 363 9.36 21.33 -21.42
CA GLU A 363 7.92 21.45 -21.68
C GLU A 363 7.25 22.21 -20.53
N PHE A 364 6.61 23.34 -20.85
CA PHE A 364 5.76 24.09 -19.94
C PHE A 364 4.39 23.42 -19.80
N GLY A 365 3.75 23.13 -20.94
CA GLY A 365 2.44 22.52 -20.98
C GLY A 365 1.93 22.25 -22.40
N LYS A 366 0.79 21.57 -22.48
CA LYS A 366 0.13 21.19 -23.73
C LYS A 366 -1.37 21.02 -23.55
N LEU A 367 -2.12 21.29 -24.62
CA LEU A 367 -3.55 20.97 -24.74
C LEU A 367 -3.68 19.61 -25.45
N LYS A 368 -3.32 18.54 -24.74
CA LYS A 368 -3.06 17.25 -25.35
C LYS A 368 -4.31 16.67 -26.01
N ALA A 369 -5.45 16.71 -25.32
CA ALA A 369 -6.70 16.18 -25.85
C ALA A 369 -7.19 16.99 -27.05
N TYR A 370 -7.07 18.33 -26.96
CA TYR A 370 -7.33 19.21 -28.10
C TYR A 370 -6.47 18.82 -29.33
N HIS A 371 -5.16 18.64 -29.16
CA HIS A 371 -4.26 18.26 -30.25
C HIS A 371 -4.47 16.82 -30.75
N ASP A 372 -4.81 15.89 -29.87
CA ASP A 372 -5.16 14.51 -30.26
C ASP A 372 -6.40 14.50 -31.18
N ILE A 373 -7.44 15.27 -30.83
CA ILE A 373 -8.66 15.41 -31.65
C ILE A 373 -8.36 16.15 -32.96
N LYS A 374 -7.63 17.28 -32.89
CA LYS A 374 -7.24 18.06 -34.06
C LYS A 374 -6.41 17.25 -35.06
N LYS A 375 -5.47 16.44 -34.56
CA LYS A 375 -4.65 15.55 -35.38
C LYS A 375 -5.48 14.45 -36.03
N ALA A 376 -6.45 13.88 -35.30
CA ALA A 376 -7.34 12.87 -35.86
C ALA A 376 -8.18 13.42 -37.02
N LEU A 377 -8.65 14.66 -36.92
CA LEU A 377 -9.47 15.31 -37.95
C LEU A 377 -8.65 16.08 -39.00
N LYS A 378 -7.35 15.82 -39.11
CA LYS A 378 -6.49 16.50 -40.09
C LYS A 378 -6.91 16.21 -41.55
N SER A 379 -7.42 15.02 -41.83
CA SER A 379 -7.94 14.64 -43.16
C SER A 379 -9.35 15.18 -43.44
N THR A 380 -10.07 15.67 -42.43
CA THR A 380 -11.44 16.16 -42.53
C THR A 380 -11.59 17.60 -41.96
N PRO A 381 -11.00 18.62 -42.62
CA PRO A 381 -11.00 20.00 -42.11
C PRO A 381 -12.40 20.59 -41.89
N GLY A 382 -13.37 20.23 -42.73
CA GLY A 382 -14.76 20.67 -42.58
C GLY A 382 -15.41 20.15 -41.29
N ASP A 383 -15.06 18.95 -40.84
CA ASP A 383 -15.53 18.41 -39.56
C ASP A 383 -14.81 19.05 -38.37
N TRP A 384 -13.52 19.35 -38.51
CA TRP A 384 -12.79 20.13 -37.50
C TRP A 384 -13.47 21.47 -37.20
N MET A 385 -13.86 22.22 -38.25
CA MET A 385 -14.55 23.52 -38.08
C MET A 385 -15.85 23.41 -37.28
N LYS A 386 -16.60 22.31 -37.42
CA LYS A 386 -17.85 22.09 -36.68
C LYS A 386 -17.61 21.80 -35.19
N VAL A 387 -16.46 21.21 -34.85
CA VAL A 387 -16.16 20.76 -33.48
C VAL A 387 -15.15 21.62 -32.74
N ASP A 388 -14.48 22.58 -33.37
CA ASP A 388 -13.51 23.50 -32.76
C ASP A 388 -14.19 24.58 -31.88
N ASN A 389 -14.97 24.12 -30.91
CA ASN A 389 -15.59 24.92 -29.87
C ASN A 389 -15.61 24.14 -28.55
N GLU A 390 -15.69 24.87 -27.43
CA GLU A 390 -15.60 24.28 -26.09
C GLU A 390 -16.65 23.19 -25.85
N SER A 391 -17.90 23.42 -26.26
CA SER A 391 -19.02 22.48 -26.04
C SER A 391 -18.77 21.15 -26.74
N MET A 392 -18.45 21.17 -28.03
CA MET A 392 -18.23 19.96 -28.82
C MET A 392 -16.96 19.22 -28.41
N LEU A 393 -15.85 19.92 -28.15
CA LEU A 393 -14.62 19.28 -27.66
C LEU A 393 -14.82 18.63 -26.30
N ASN A 394 -15.58 19.26 -25.39
CA ASN A 394 -15.93 18.66 -24.12
C ASN A 394 -16.80 17.41 -24.28
N LYS A 395 -17.77 17.42 -25.21
CA LYS A 395 -18.61 16.25 -25.51
C LYS A 395 -17.78 15.09 -26.06
N ILE A 396 -16.91 15.34 -27.04
CA ILE A 396 -16.01 14.32 -27.61
C ILE A 396 -15.09 13.77 -26.51
N ALA A 397 -14.48 14.63 -25.71
CA ALA A 397 -13.62 14.21 -24.61
C ALA A 397 -14.39 13.40 -23.55
N TYR A 398 -15.65 13.75 -23.28
CA TYR A 398 -16.52 13.00 -22.38
C TYR A 398 -16.81 11.60 -22.93
N ILE A 399 -17.28 11.49 -24.18
CA ILE A 399 -17.54 10.22 -24.86
C ILE A 399 -16.30 9.33 -24.84
N LEU A 400 -15.13 9.85 -25.22
CA LEU A 400 -13.88 9.07 -25.23
C LEU A 400 -13.39 8.66 -23.84
N THR A 401 -13.85 9.34 -22.79
CA THR A 401 -13.51 9.05 -21.39
C THR A 401 -14.49 8.07 -20.75
N THR A 402 -15.76 8.09 -21.15
CA THR A 402 -16.81 7.23 -20.57
C THR A 402 -17.07 5.97 -21.38
N GLU A 403 -16.93 6.02 -22.69
CA GLU A 403 -17.17 4.86 -23.54
C GLU A 403 -15.89 4.07 -23.80
N HIS A 404 -16.02 2.74 -23.74
CA HIS A 404 -14.89 1.81 -23.79
C HIS A 404 -15.01 0.76 -24.89
N GLU A 405 -16.13 0.70 -25.60
CA GLU A 405 -16.32 -0.18 -26.76
C GLU A 405 -16.39 0.66 -28.02
N ASP A 406 -15.70 0.20 -29.07
CA ASP A 406 -15.59 0.92 -30.33
C ASP A 406 -16.97 1.24 -30.94
N VAL A 407 -17.92 0.31 -30.84
CA VAL A 407 -19.30 0.46 -31.36
C VAL A 407 -20.06 1.56 -30.60
N GLU A 408 -20.00 1.57 -29.27
CA GLU A 408 -20.70 2.58 -28.46
C GLU A 408 -20.10 3.98 -28.63
N ILE A 409 -18.77 4.07 -28.79
CA ILE A 409 -18.10 5.32 -29.14
C ILE A 409 -18.65 5.84 -30.48
N LEU A 410 -18.71 4.99 -31.51
CA LEU A 410 -19.23 5.39 -32.82
C LEU A 410 -20.71 5.81 -32.75
N ASN A 411 -21.55 5.07 -32.02
CA ASN A 411 -22.96 5.42 -31.81
C ASN A 411 -23.11 6.81 -31.17
N LYS A 412 -22.35 7.08 -30.10
CA LYS A 412 -22.36 8.39 -29.43
C LYS A 412 -21.75 9.51 -30.27
N LEU A 413 -20.76 9.21 -31.11
CA LEU A 413 -20.24 10.19 -32.07
C LEU A 413 -21.20 10.45 -33.23
N SER A 414 -22.11 9.53 -33.56
CA SER A 414 -23.16 9.74 -34.56
C SER A 414 -24.24 10.72 -34.12
N GLU A 415 -24.38 10.99 -32.81
CA GLU A 415 -25.20 12.08 -32.28
C GLU A 415 -24.56 13.47 -32.56
N LEU A 416 -23.32 13.52 -33.05
CA LEU A 416 -22.58 14.75 -33.38
C LEU A 416 -22.55 14.97 -34.90
N PRO A 417 -22.44 16.23 -35.37
CA PRO A 417 -22.43 16.57 -36.81
C PRO A 417 -21.09 16.26 -37.48
N LEU A 418 -20.67 14.99 -37.46
CA LEU A 418 -19.40 14.48 -37.97
C LEU A 418 -19.62 13.49 -39.13
N SER A 419 -18.75 13.51 -40.14
CA SER A 419 -18.69 12.46 -41.16
C SER A 419 -18.25 11.11 -40.58
N ASP A 420 -18.57 10.00 -41.24
CA ASP A 420 -18.15 8.67 -40.79
C ASP A 420 -16.62 8.49 -40.82
N GLU A 421 -15.93 9.16 -41.75
CA GLU A 421 -14.46 9.20 -41.78
C GLU A 421 -13.91 9.87 -40.51
N ALA A 422 -14.46 11.02 -40.12
CA ALA A 422 -14.08 11.73 -38.91
C ALA A 422 -14.32 10.89 -37.64
N LYS A 423 -15.47 10.21 -37.54
CA LYS A 423 -15.78 9.30 -36.41
C LYS A 423 -14.75 8.17 -36.32
N CYS A 424 -14.42 7.54 -37.44
CA CYS A 424 -13.41 6.47 -37.51
C CYS A 424 -12.00 6.97 -37.13
N ALA A 425 -11.65 8.20 -37.51
CA ALA A 425 -10.38 8.80 -37.13
C ALA A 425 -10.30 9.11 -35.63
N ILE A 426 -11.37 9.65 -35.03
CA ILE A 426 -11.47 9.92 -33.59
C ILE A 426 -11.37 8.61 -32.78
N LEU A 427 -11.99 7.52 -33.25
CA LEU A 427 -11.93 6.22 -32.59
C LEU A 427 -10.49 5.69 -32.42
N LYS A 428 -9.62 5.98 -33.39
CA LYS A 428 -8.20 5.56 -33.40
C LYS A 428 -7.33 6.35 -32.40
N ILE A 429 -7.86 7.42 -31.80
CA ILE A 429 -7.13 8.20 -30.79
C ILE A 429 -6.70 7.31 -29.63
N ASN A 430 -5.49 7.55 -29.12
CA ASN A 430 -4.94 6.79 -28.02
C ASN A 430 -5.77 6.98 -26.72
N PRO A 431 -6.38 5.92 -26.19
CA PRO A 431 -7.21 5.97 -24.97
C PRO A 431 -6.50 6.51 -23.73
N LYS A 432 -5.17 6.49 -23.67
CA LYS A 432 -4.42 6.78 -22.44
C LYS A 432 -4.69 8.20 -21.92
N ASN A 433 -5.02 9.14 -22.79
CA ASN A 433 -5.33 10.52 -22.41
C ASN A 433 -6.76 10.66 -21.81
N PHE A 434 -7.71 9.83 -22.26
CA PHE A 434 -9.14 9.92 -21.94
C PHE A 434 -9.54 8.87 -20.89
N ARG A 435 -9.06 9.01 -19.64
CA ARG A 435 -9.32 8.01 -18.57
C ARG A 435 -9.65 8.57 -17.19
N SER A 436 -9.51 9.88 -17.00
CA SER A 436 -9.49 10.47 -15.66
C SER A 436 -10.30 11.74 -15.56
N PHE A 437 -10.76 12.02 -14.35
CA PHE A 437 -11.58 13.16 -14.02
C PHE A 437 -10.82 14.13 -13.11
N GLY A 438 -11.13 15.42 -13.25
CA GLY A 438 -10.63 16.50 -12.41
C GLY A 438 -11.31 16.55 -11.05
N HIS A 439 -11.20 17.68 -10.36
CA HIS A 439 -11.88 17.95 -9.08
C HIS A 439 -13.04 18.95 -9.19
N LEU A 440 -13.22 19.54 -10.38
CA LEU A 440 -14.23 20.53 -10.71
C LEU A 440 -15.13 20.01 -11.85
N SER A 441 -16.38 20.46 -11.92
CA SER A 441 -17.29 20.21 -13.05
C SER A 441 -17.03 21.20 -14.18
N ILE A 442 -17.56 20.93 -15.38
CA ILE A 442 -17.50 21.88 -16.51
C ILE A 442 -18.13 23.21 -16.11
N LYS A 443 -19.28 23.18 -15.44
CA LYS A 443 -19.98 24.38 -14.92
C LYS A 443 -19.09 25.23 -14.00
N ALA A 444 -18.40 24.61 -13.04
CA ALA A 444 -17.49 25.33 -12.16
C ALA A 444 -16.29 25.91 -12.93
N LEU A 445 -15.75 25.17 -13.90
CA LEU A 445 -14.64 25.62 -14.73
C LEU A 445 -15.04 26.82 -15.60
N GLN A 446 -16.24 26.82 -16.17
CA GLN A 446 -16.76 27.93 -16.98
C GLN A 446 -16.95 29.21 -16.18
N LYS A 447 -17.28 29.13 -14.88
CA LYS A 447 -17.33 30.29 -13.99
C LYS A 447 -15.94 30.82 -13.60
N ILE A 448 -14.99 29.93 -13.33
CA ILE A 448 -13.67 30.31 -12.75
C ILE A 448 -12.66 30.69 -13.84
N THR A 449 -12.62 29.96 -14.96
CA THR A 449 -11.57 30.07 -15.97
C THR A 449 -11.48 31.46 -16.62
N PRO A 450 -12.59 32.17 -16.93
CA PRO A 450 -12.51 33.53 -17.46
C PRO A 450 -11.75 34.49 -16.54
N HIS A 451 -11.93 34.36 -15.22
CA HIS A 451 -11.21 35.17 -14.23
C HIS A 451 -9.72 34.81 -14.12
N ILE A 452 -9.37 33.54 -14.35
CA ILE A 452 -7.96 33.12 -14.41
C ILE A 452 -7.31 33.67 -15.69
N LEU A 453 -8.00 33.62 -16.82
CA LEU A 453 -7.52 34.21 -18.07
C LEU A 453 -7.34 35.73 -17.95
N SER A 454 -8.13 36.40 -17.09
CA SER A 454 -7.94 37.81 -16.73
C SER A 454 -6.82 38.05 -15.71
N GLY A 455 -5.94 37.09 -15.44
CA GLY A 455 -4.78 37.23 -14.55
C GLY A 455 -5.03 36.94 -13.07
N LEU A 456 -6.23 36.51 -12.66
CA LEU A 456 -6.49 36.20 -11.25
C LEU A 456 -5.99 34.81 -10.88
N THR A 457 -5.32 34.69 -9.73
CA THR A 457 -4.96 33.40 -9.14
C THR A 457 -6.22 32.60 -8.79
N TYR A 458 -6.11 31.27 -8.77
CA TYR A 458 -7.24 30.37 -8.52
C TYR A 458 -8.05 30.72 -7.26
N ASP A 459 -7.40 31.10 -6.16
CA ASP A 459 -8.06 31.48 -4.92
C ASP A 459 -8.88 32.78 -5.06
N LYS A 460 -8.34 33.79 -5.78
CA LYS A 460 -9.02 35.04 -6.08
C LYS A 460 -10.19 34.82 -7.04
N ALA A 461 -9.98 34.00 -8.08
CA ALA A 461 -11.03 33.62 -9.03
C ALA A 461 -12.18 32.88 -8.33
N CYS A 462 -11.88 31.95 -7.41
CA CYS A 462 -12.89 31.27 -6.59
C CYS A 462 -13.66 32.25 -5.71
N LYS A 463 -12.98 33.13 -4.98
CA LYS A 463 -13.62 34.15 -4.13
C LYS A 463 -14.57 35.04 -4.95
N LYS A 464 -14.14 35.48 -6.14
CA LYS A 464 -14.92 36.36 -7.02
C LYS A 464 -16.25 35.74 -7.45
N VAL A 465 -16.31 34.42 -7.63
CA VAL A 465 -17.54 33.70 -7.98
C VAL A 465 -18.30 33.15 -6.76
N GLY A 466 -17.91 33.54 -5.55
CA GLY A 466 -18.57 33.12 -4.31
C GLY A 466 -18.17 31.72 -3.82
N TYR A 467 -17.08 31.13 -4.31
CA TYR A 467 -16.60 29.81 -3.87
C TYR A 467 -15.59 29.90 -2.73
N ASP A 468 -15.83 29.09 -1.70
CA ASP A 468 -14.89 28.90 -0.60
C ASP A 468 -13.89 27.78 -0.92
N TYR A 469 -12.71 28.17 -1.40
CA TYR A 469 -11.62 27.24 -1.71
C TYR A 469 -10.99 26.55 -0.48
N ARG A 470 -11.29 27.03 0.74
CA ARG A 470 -10.75 26.51 2.02
C ARG A 470 -11.62 25.38 2.59
N LYS A 471 -12.93 25.38 2.32
CA LYS A 471 -13.85 24.29 2.69
C LYS A 471 -13.67 23.05 1.81
N LYS A 472 -12.59 22.30 2.03
CA LYS A 472 -12.49 20.93 1.52
C LYS A 472 -13.25 20.01 2.46
N ALA A 473 -14.43 19.52 2.04
CA ALA A 473 -15.14 18.48 2.75
C ALA A 473 -14.25 17.23 2.87
N ALA A 474 -13.85 16.87 4.09
CA ALA A 474 -13.06 15.67 4.34
C ALA A 474 -14.02 14.47 4.43
N ASN A 475 -14.37 13.88 3.29
CA ASN A 475 -15.18 12.66 3.28
C ASN A 475 -14.27 11.42 3.24
N LEU A 476 -14.45 10.51 4.20
CA LEU A 476 -13.74 9.23 4.28
C LEU A 476 -13.93 8.34 3.03
N GLU A 477 -14.99 8.56 2.26
CA GLU A 477 -15.24 7.87 0.98
C GLU A 477 -14.26 8.24 -0.11
N GLN A 478 -13.66 9.44 -0.05
CA GLN A 478 -12.63 9.86 -1.00
C GLN A 478 -11.32 9.07 -0.83
N ILE A 479 -11.12 8.43 0.33
CA ILE A 479 -9.95 7.59 0.57
C ILE A 479 -10.17 6.21 -0.05
N THR A 480 -9.41 5.95 -1.12
CA THR A 480 -9.41 4.66 -1.82
C THR A 480 -8.55 3.61 -1.12
N ASN A 481 -7.52 4.02 -0.36
CA ASN A 481 -6.65 3.09 0.35
C ASN A 481 -7.41 2.44 1.54
N PRO A 482 -7.67 1.12 1.50
CA PRO A 482 -8.46 0.48 2.54
C PRO A 482 -7.76 0.48 3.90
N VAL A 483 -6.41 0.43 3.94
CA VAL A 483 -5.62 0.45 5.19
C VAL A 483 -5.88 1.75 5.94
N VAL A 484 -5.73 2.86 5.23
CA VAL A 484 -6.00 4.22 5.74
C VAL A 484 -7.45 4.32 6.22
N LYS A 485 -8.41 3.89 5.40
CA LYS A 485 -9.84 3.94 5.73
C LYS A 485 -10.16 3.16 7.01
N ARG A 486 -9.54 1.99 7.21
CA ARG A 486 -9.70 1.19 8.44
C ARG A 486 -9.08 1.88 9.64
N ALA A 487 -7.88 2.44 9.52
CA ALA A 487 -7.21 3.14 10.60
C ALA A 487 -8.06 4.33 11.10
N ILE A 488 -8.49 5.22 10.20
CA ILE A 488 -9.33 6.37 10.55
C ILE A 488 -10.67 5.92 11.14
N ALA A 489 -11.29 4.86 10.60
CA ALA A 489 -12.53 4.33 11.16
C ALA A 489 -12.34 3.76 12.58
N GLN A 490 -11.18 3.19 12.92
CA GLN A 490 -10.88 2.78 14.29
C GLN A 490 -10.58 3.99 15.18
N THR A 491 -9.83 4.99 14.70
CA THR A 491 -9.60 6.25 15.41
C THR A 491 -10.92 6.92 15.79
N ASN A 492 -11.88 7.03 14.86
CA ASN A 492 -13.19 7.61 15.15
C ASN A 492 -13.96 6.83 16.23
N LYS A 493 -13.81 5.51 16.27
CA LYS A 493 -14.42 4.69 17.32
C LYS A 493 -13.80 4.96 18.68
N VAL A 494 -12.48 5.12 18.74
CA VAL A 494 -11.75 5.48 19.96
C VAL A 494 -12.16 6.89 20.42
N VAL A 495 -12.08 7.90 19.53
CA VAL A 495 -12.48 9.28 19.84
C VAL A 495 -13.91 9.34 20.38
N ARG A 496 -14.88 8.69 19.71
CA ARG A 496 -16.27 8.65 20.19
C ARG A 496 -16.42 7.91 21.52
N ALA A 497 -15.61 6.90 21.79
CA ALA A 497 -15.64 6.18 23.06
C ALA A 497 -15.09 7.05 24.20
N VAL A 498 -13.97 7.74 23.96
CA VAL A 498 -13.42 8.74 24.88
C VAL A 498 -14.46 9.84 25.15
N ILE A 499 -15.11 10.38 24.11
CA ILE A 499 -16.13 11.43 24.27
C ILE A 499 -17.32 10.95 25.11
N ARG A 500 -17.80 9.72 24.89
CA ARG A 500 -18.88 9.16 25.72
C ARG A 500 -18.48 9.02 27.20
N LYS A 501 -17.21 8.71 27.47
CA LYS A 501 -16.70 8.51 28.83
C LYS A 501 -16.41 9.85 29.53
N TYR A 502 -15.80 10.79 28.83
CA TYR A 502 -15.21 12.00 29.42
C TYR A 502 -15.82 13.34 28.99
N GLY A 503 -16.72 13.37 28.00
CA GLY A 503 -17.27 14.61 27.44
C GLY A 503 -16.51 15.09 26.21
N ASN A 504 -16.73 16.33 25.77
CA ASN A 504 -16.06 16.87 24.58
C ASN A 504 -14.60 17.24 24.91
N PRO A 505 -13.62 16.91 24.04
CA PRO A 505 -12.23 17.30 24.26
C PRO A 505 -12.05 18.80 24.07
N TYR A 506 -11.10 19.38 24.80
CA TYR A 506 -10.67 20.76 24.56
C TYR A 506 -9.65 20.82 23.41
N PHE A 507 -8.72 19.86 23.37
CA PHE A 507 -7.78 19.66 22.25
C PHE A 507 -7.79 18.21 21.76
N ILE A 508 -7.56 18.01 20.46
CA ILE A 508 -7.11 16.73 19.92
C ILE A 508 -5.73 16.91 19.29
N ARG A 509 -4.78 16.09 19.71
CA ARG A 509 -3.41 16.07 19.18
C ARG A 509 -3.16 14.73 18.51
N VAL A 510 -2.73 14.74 17.25
CA VAL A 510 -2.65 13.52 16.44
C VAL A 510 -1.28 13.35 15.79
N GLU A 511 -0.69 12.17 15.98
CA GLU A 511 0.44 11.70 15.20
C GLU A 511 -0.02 10.57 14.27
N THR A 512 0.43 10.59 13.01
CA THR A 512 0.20 9.47 12.09
C THR A 512 1.52 8.79 11.74
N ALA A 513 1.49 7.46 11.62
CA ALA A 513 2.67 6.71 11.16
C ALA A 513 3.08 7.12 9.74
N ARG A 514 4.40 7.24 9.50
CA ARG A 514 5.01 7.57 8.18
C ARG A 514 4.54 6.68 7.04
N ASP A 515 4.17 5.46 7.37
CA ASP A 515 3.81 4.41 6.45
C ASP A 515 2.31 4.31 6.19
N LEU A 516 1.47 5.07 6.91
CA LEU A 516 0.01 4.93 6.85
C LEU A 516 -0.55 5.16 5.44
N ALA A 517 -0.06 6.18 4.74
CA ALA A 517 -0.49 6.51 3.39
C ALA A 517 0.22 5.71 2.29
N LYS A 518 1.29 5.00 2.61
CA LYS A 518 2.17 4.35 1.63
C LYS A 518 1.58 3.02 1.16
N ASN A 519 1.84 2.67 -0.10
CA ASN A 519 1.43 1.38 -0.64
C ASN A 519 2.27 0.23 -0.03
N PHE A 520 1.90 -1.02 -0.29
CA PHE A 520 2.60 -2.19 0.26
C PHE A 520 4.09 -2.24 -0.14
N LYS A 521 4.41 -1.95 -1.40
CA LYS A 521 5.79 -1.99 -1.92
C LYS A 521 6.68 -0.98 -1.21
N ASP A 522 6.19 0.25 -1.07
CA ASP A 522 6.94 1.34 -0.42
C ASP A 522 7.14 1.04 1.07
N ARG A 523 6.13 0.50 1.76
CA ARG A 523 6.26 0.08 3.16
C ARG A 523 7.28 -1.04 3.32
N LYS A 524 7.28 -2.03 2.44
CA LYS A 524 8.25 -3.13 2.48
C LYS A 524 9.67 -2.65 2.17
N ALA A 525 9.83 -1.67 1.28
CA ALA A 525 11.11 -1.04 1.03
C ALA A 525 11.64 -0.32 2.28
N ILE A 526 10.78 0.41 3.00
CA ILE A 526 11.13 1.11 4.25
C ILE A 526 11.45 0.11 5.37
N GLU A 527 10.67 -0.96 5.48
CA GLU A 527 10.93 -2.03 6.46
C GLU A 527 12.29 -2.67 6.21
N ASN A 528 12.59 -3.02 4.96
CA ASN A 528 13.88 -3.60 4.58
C ASN A 528 15.04 -2.61 4.83
N GLU A 529 14.84 -1.32 4.53
CA GLU A 529 15.82 -0.28 4.80
C GLU A 529 16.07 -0.09 6.30
N ASN A 530 15.02 -0.12 7.13
CA ASN A 530 15.15 -0.05 8.58
C ASN A 530 15.91 -1.27 9.13
N LYS A 531 15.64 -2.47 8.61
CA LYS A 531 16.37 -3.70 8.98
C LYS A 531 17.84 -3.64 8.55
N ASP A 532 18.13 -3.17 7.34
CA ASP A 532 19.50 -2.97 6.86
C ASP A 532 20.24 -1.93 7.73
N ASN A 533 19.58 -0.82 8.08
CA ASN A 533 20.14 0.19 8.98
C ASN A 533 20.41 -0.38 10.38
N GLN A 534 19.50 -1.19 10.93
CA GLN A 534 19.69 -1.83 12.23
C GLN A 534 20.87 -2.81 12.19
N ALA A 535 20.92 -3.69 11.18
CA ALA A 535 22.02 -4.62 10.99
C ALA A 535 23.37 -3.90 10.81
N PHE A 536 23.40 -2.85 9.98
CA PHE A 536 24.60 -2.04 9.80
C PHE A 536 25.03 -1.34 11.10
N ASN A 537 24.09 -0.84 11.91
CA ASN A 537 24.44 -0.25 13.21
C ASN A 537 25.04 -1.27 14.17
N SER A 538 24.48 -2.49 14.22
CA SER A 538 25.03 -3.59 15.02
C SER A 538 26.42 -3.99 14.54
N GLU A 539 26.66 -4.06 13.23
CA GLU A 539 27.99 -4.35 12.69
C GLU A 539 29.00 -3.23 12.97
N VAL A 540 28.59 -1.95 12.90
CA VAL A 540 29.45 -0.84 13.31
C VAL A 540 29.80 -0.95 14.80
N LYS A 541 28.83 -1.32 15.63
CA LYS A 541 29.05 -1.57 17.06
C LYS A 541 30.09 -2.68 17.26
N GLU A 542 29.92 -3.83 16.61
CA GLU A 542 30.87 -4.95 16.65
C GLU A 542 32.27 -4.55 16.15
N ILE A 543 32.37 -3.74 15.08
CA ILE A 543 33.66 -3.26 14.55
C ILE A 543 34.39 -2.39 15.58
N ILE A 544 33.67 -1.54 16.31
CA ILE A 544 34.25 -0.72 17.38
C ILE A 544 34.71 -1.60 18.56
N GLU A 545 33.91 -2.63 18.92
CA GLU A 545 34.17 -3.51 20.07
C GLU A 545 35.28 -4.53 19.84
N HIS A 546 35.34 -5.11 18.64
CA HIS A 546 36.14 -6.30 18.33
C HIS A 546 37.15 -6.08 17.19
N GLY A 547 37.21 -4.87 16.62
CA GLY A 547 38.17 -4.50 15.59
C GLY A 547 38.07 -5.32 14.30
N TYR A 548 39.23 -5.65 13.71
CA TYR A 548 39.32 -6.27 12.38
C TYR A 548 38.89 -7.74 12.30
N ASN A 549 38.65 -8.39 13.45
CA ASN A 549 38.25 -9.80 13.54
C ASN A 549 36.77 -10.04 13.18
N VAL A 550 35.98 -8.97 13.11
CA VAL A 550 34.57 -9.04 12.73
C VAL A 550 34.43 -9.43 11.27
N LYS A 551 33.40 -10.22 10.95
CA LYS A 551 33.01 -10.56 9.57
C LYS A 551 31.64 -9.95 9.26
N PRO A 552 31.58 -8.67 8.82
CA PRO A 552 30.33 -8.00 8.53
C PRO A 552 29.54 -8.73 7.45
N LYS A 553 28.22 -8.85 7.65
CA LYS A 553 27.32 -9.51 6.71
C LYS A 553 26.77 -8.50 5.70
N THR A 554 26.50 -7.25 6.12
CA THR A 554 26.01 -6.22 5.21
C THR A 554 27.10 -5.71 4.27
N LYS A 555 26.70 -5.30 3.06
CA LYS A 555 27.59 -4.62 2.11
C LYS A 555 28.20 -3.35 2.72
N ARG A 556 27.42 -2.61 3.49
CA ARG A 556 27.86 -1.34 4.12
C ARG A 556 28.91 -1.56 5.19
N GLY A 557 28.75 -2.60 6.02
CA GLY A 557 29.72 -2.99 7.04
C GLY A 557 31.03 -3.48 6.44
N LYS A 558 30.98 -4.31 5.38
CA LYS A 558 32.17 -4.76 4.64
C LYS A 558 32.95 -3.57 4.09
N ASN A 559 32.28 -2.66 3.38
CA ASN A 559 32.91 -1.47 2.82
C ASN A 559 33.44 -0.51 3.91
N LEU A 560 32.87 -0.51 5.12
CA LEU A 560 33.42 0.28 6.23
C LEU A 560 34.72 -0.36 6.73
N LEU A 561 34.72 -1.68 6.96
CA LEU A 561 35.89 -2.38 7.45
C LEU A 561 37.05 -2.32 6.44
N GLU A 562 36.75 -2.42 5.14
CA GLU A 562 37.71 -2.25 4.05
C GLU A 562 38.31 -0.84 4.02
N PHE A 563 37.46 0.20 4.07
CA PHE A 563 37.92 1.59 4.17
C PHE A 563 38.87 1.81 5.36
N LEU A 564 38.55 1.24 6.54
CA LEU A 564 39.40 1.36 7.72
C LEU A 564 40.76 0.66 7.51
N ARG A 565 40.78 -0.51 6.86
CA ARG A 565 42.04 -1.22 6.51
C ARG A 565 42.88 -0.44 5.51
N GLU A 566 42.27 0.04 4.44
CA GLU A 566 42.95 0.80 3.37
C GLU A 566 43.61 2.08 3.90
N ASN A 567 43.00 2.70 4.91
CA ASN A 567 43.52 3.92 5.55
C ASN A 567 44.38 3.62 6.79
N ASN A 568 44.77 2.36 7.03
CA ASN A 568 45.59 1.92 8.16
C ASN A 568 45.09 2.41 9.52
N VAL A 569 43.77 2.43 9.72
CA VAL A 569 43.16 2.94 10.95
C VAL A 569 43.37 1.94 12.09
N PRO A 570 44.02 2.31 13.21
CA PRO A 570 44.11 1.44 14.38
C PRO A 570 42.72 1.30 15.02
N LEU A 571 42.31 0.06 15.31
CA LEU A 571 41.06 -0.25 16.01
C LEU A 571 41.39 -0.83 17.37
N SER A 572 40.85 -0.23 18.42
CA SER A 572 41.00 -0.76 19.78
C SER A 572 40.03 -1.94 19.99
N GLN A 573 40.37 -2.84 20.90
CA GLN A 573 39.49 -3.93 21.32
C GLN A 573 38.96 -3.63 22.72
N ASN A 574 37.77 -4.16 23.06
CA ASN A 574 37.14 -4.07 24.39
C ASN A 574 36.59 -2.68 24.79
N ILE A 575 36.00 -1.94 23.85
CA ILE A 575 35.28 -0.69 24.13
C ILE A 575 33.78 -0.95 24.08
N ASP A 576 32.98 -0.61 25.10
CA ASP A 576 31.51 -0.69 24.99
C ASP A 576 30.97 0.44 24.11
N ALA A 577 30.55 0.09 22.91
CA ALA A 577 30.21 1.06 21.89
C ALA A 577 28.77 1.62 22.07
N ASN A 578 28.69 2.95 22.17
CA ASN A 578 27.42 3.67 22.30
C ASN A 578 26.91 4.26 20.96
N GLY A 579 25.68 4.78 20.96
CA GLY A 579 25.05 5.33 19.73
C GLY A 579 25.75 6.56 19.14
N GLN A 580 26.47 7.34 19.96
CA GLN A 580 27.23 8.49 19.52
C GLN A 580 28.51 8.06 18.80
N MET A 581 29.23 7.06 19.32
CA MET A 581 30.39 6.44 18.66
C MET A 581 30.01 5.86 17.29
N ILE A 582 28.88 5.16 17.20
CA ILE A 582 28.35 4.64 15.92
C ILE A 582 28.12 5.79 14.92
N THR A 583 27.67 6.96 15.39
CA THR A 583 27.45 8.13 14.54
C THR A 583 28.77 8.77 14.11
N LYS A 584 29.72 8.93 15.04
CA LYS A 584 31.09 9.42 14.77
C LYS A 584 31.77 8.57 13.69
N VAL A 585 31.78 7.25 13.82
CA VAL A 585 32.41 6.33 12.83
C VAL A 585 31.77 6.44 11.44
N LYS A 586 30.44 6.58 11.36
CA LYS A 586 29.77 6.78 10.06
C LYS A 586 30.19 8.08 9.40
N LEU A 587 30.26 9.17 10.18
CA LEU A 587 30.67 10.48 9.68
C LEU A 587 32.16 10.52 9.35
N TYR A 588 33.00 9.84 10.13
CA TYR A 588 34.42 9.66 9.86
C TYR A 588 34.64 9.06 8.46
N ARG A 589 33.98 7.94 8.17
CA ARG A 589 34.00 7.35 6.83
C ARG A 589 33.42 8.28 5.76
N GLU A 590 32.29 8.93 6.04
CA GLU A 590 31.63 9.84 5.09
C GLU A 590 32.53 11.02 4.69
N GLN A 591 33.35 11.51 5.62
CA GLN A 591 34.22 12.68 5.46
C GLN A 591 35.68 12.32 5.13
N ASN A 592 35.94 11.07 4.75
CA ASN A 592 37.29 10.55 4.48
C ASN A 592 38.28 10.85 5.62
N GLY A 593 37.86 10.69 6.87
CA GLY A 593 38.69 10.86 8.05
C GLY A 593 39.14 12.30 8.31
N LYS A 594 38.47 13.32 7.74
CA LYS A 594 38.82 14.72 7.92
C LYS A 594 37.71 15.51 8.64
N CYS A 595 38.13 16.50 9.43
CA CYS A 595 37.25 17.50 10.02
C CYS A 595 36.59 18.28 8.89
N LEU A 596 35.26 18.39 8.89
CA LEU A 596 34.57 19.04 7.77
C LEU A 596 34.86 20.55 7.72
N TYR A 597 35.01 21.20 8.87
CA TYR A 597 35.21 22.65 9.01
C TYR A 597 36.66 23.07 8.79
N SER A 598 37.60 22.56 9.59
CA SER A 598 39.02 22.90 9.42
C SER A 598 39.67 22.21 8.22
N GLY A 599 39.34 20.93 7.98
CA GLY A 599 39.93 20.11 6.90
C GLY A 599 41.04 19.19 7.37
N ASP A 600 41.40 19.33 8.63
CA ASP A 600 42.47 18.57 9.25
C ASP A 600 42.10 17.09 9.38
N PRO A 601 43.09 16.19 9.37
CA PRO A 601 42.87 14.79 9.71
C PRO A 601 42.24 14.63 11.10
N ILE A 602 41.37 13.64 11.23
CA ILE A 602 40.79 13.19 12.50
C ILE A 602 41.56 11.95 12.93
N ASP A 603 42.14 12.00 14.14
CA ASP A 603 42.69 10.80 14.74
C ASP A 603 41.56 9.90 15.25
N PHE A 604 41.50 8.67 14.73
CA PHE A 604 40.40 7.76 15.00
C PHE A 604 40.38 7.29 16.46
N GLN A 605 41.55 7.04 17.06
CA GLN A 605 41.66 6.57 18.44
C GLN A 605 41.18 7.67 19.40
N THR A 606 41.72 8.88 19.25
CA THR A 606 41.31 10.04 20.03
C THR A 606 39.82 10.33 19.87
N MET A 607 39.26 10.23 18.65
CA MET A 607 37.82 10.40 18.42
C MET A 607 36.92 9.44 19.21
N ILE A 608 37.38 8.21 19.42
CA ILE A 608 36.63 7.17 20.14
C ILE A 608 36.84 7.26 21.66
N HIS A 609 38.04 7.58 22.13
CA HIS A 609 38.39 7.61 23.55
C HIS A 609 38.15 8.96 24.24
N ASP A 610 38.27 10.06 23.50
CA ASP A 610 38.07 11.42 24.00
C ASP A 610 36.83 12.05 23.38
N ASP A 611 35.78 12.16 24.18
CA ASP A 611 34.54 12.83 23.78
C ASP A 611 34.67 14.35 23.60
N ASN A 612 35.76 14.95 24.07
CA ASN A 612 36.04 16.37 23.97
C ASN A 612 36.97 16.76 22.83
N ALA A 613 37.64 15.83 22.15
CA ALA A 613 38.50 16.15 21.00
C ALA A 613 37.69 16.40 19.71
N TYR A 614 36.68 15.57 19.47
CA TYR A 614 35.86 15.62 18.25
C TYR A 614 34.37 15.49 18.56
N GLN A 615 33.58 16.38 17.97
CA GLN A 615 32.15 16.51 18.22
C GLN A 615 31.34 16.31 16.94
N VAL A 616 30.10 15.83 17.12
CA VAL A 616 29.11 15.78 16.04
C VAL A 616 28.32 17.08 16.09
N ASP A 617 28.59 17.99 15.16
CA ASP A 617 27.88 19.27 15.03
C ASP A 617 26.59 19.12 14.21
N HIS A 618 25.59 19.96 14.52
CA HIS A 618 24.43 20.18 13.68
C HIS A 618 24.69 21.31 12.68
N ILE A 619 24.79 20.96 11.39
CA ILE A 619 25.12 21.87 10.29
C ILE A 619 24.28 23.14 10.38
N VAL A 620 22.96 22.98 10.32
CA VAL A 620 22.02 24.00 10.77
C VAL A 620 21.68 23.67 12.23
N PRO A 621 21.89 24.60 13.18
CA PRO A 621 21.64 24.35 14.60
C PRO A 621 20.29 23.68 14.87
N PHE A 622 20.24 22.78 15.84
CA PHE A 622 19.02 22.05 16.15
C PHE A 622 17.93 22.99 16.68
N SER A 623 18.32 24.02 17.44
CA SER A 623 17.45 25.11 17.90
C SER A 623 16.80 25.90 16.75
N ARG A 624 17.39 25.92 15.56
CA ARG A 624 16.82 26.60 14.38
C ARG A 624 16.13 25.66 13.41
N SER A 625 16.51 24.38 13.36
CA SER A 625 16.08 23.45 12.33
C SER A 625 15.13 22.32 12.78
N ASN A 626 15.15 21.96 14.07
CA ASN A 626 14.51 20.74 14.58
C ASN A 626 14.91 19.47 13.79
N ASN A 627 16.14 19.43 13.26
CA ASN A 627 16.59 18.37 12.37
C ASN A 627 17.81 17.64 12.96
N ASP A 628 17.55 16.52 13.64
CA ASP A 628 18.59 15.64 14.20
C ASP A 628 19.07 14.54 13.21
N GLY A 629 18.67 14.62 11.93
CA GLY A 629 19.01 13.64 10.91
C GLY A 629 20.49 13.68 10.51
N LEU A 630 21.02 12.56 10.00
CA LEU A 630 22.42 12.47 9.55
C LEU A 630 22.76 13.49 8.43
N THR A 631 21.77 13.87 7.62
CA THR A 631 21.90 14.94 6.61
C THR A 631 22.15 16.33 7.20
N ASN A 632 22.02 16.50 8.51
CA ASN A 632 22.28 17.72 9.23
C ASN A 632 23.38 17.55 10.29
N LYS A 633 24.16 16.46 10.24
CA LYS A 633 25.21 16.15 11.22
C LYS A 633 26.57 16.02 10.55
N VAL A 634 27.61 16.59 11.14
CA VAL A 634 28.98 16.50 10.63
C VAL A 634 29.96 16.29 11.78
N LEU A 635 31.07 15.63 11.50
CA LEU A 635 32.12 15.38 12.48
C LEU A 635 33.20 16.45 12.36
N VAL A 636 33.48 17.14 13.45
CA VAL A 636 34.38 18.30 13.47
C VAL A 636 35.24 18.29 14.73
N LYS A 637 36.33 19.04 14.73
CA LYS A 637 37.06 19.37 15.96
C LYS A 637 36.15 20.12 16.91
N THR A 638 36.32 19.89 18.21
CA THR A 638 35.52 20.59 19.22
C THR A 638 35.66 22.11 19.13
N GLU A 639 36.88 22.62 18.94
CA GLU A 639 37.17 24.05 18.78
C GLU A 639 36.30 24.69 17.68
N GLU A 640 36.31 24.10 16.48
CA GLU A 640 35.50 24.55 15.33
C GLU A 640 33.99 24.54 15.63
N ASN A 641 33.51 23.53 16.35
CA ASN A 641 32.11 23.46 16.76
C ASN A 641 31.74 24.58 17.75
N GLN A 642 32.62 24.85 18.72
CA GLN A 642 32.43 25.89 19.71
C GLN A 642 32.44 27.29 19.10
N GLU A 643 33.33 27.54 18.14
CA GLU A 643 33.35 28.81 17.43
C GLU A 643 32.12 29.01 16.55
N LYS A 644 31.66 27.97 15.84
CA LYS A 644 30.43 28.05 15.04
C LYS A 644 29.22 28.39 15.93
N ALA A 645 29.07 27.73 17.07
CA ALA A 645 27.95 27.91 18.01
C ALA A 645 26.57 27.79 17.29
N ASN A 646 25.61 28.67 17.60
CA ASN A 646 24.27 28.68 17.01
C ASN A 646 24.21 29.35 15.61
N ARG A 647 25.27 29.22 14.81
CA ARG A 647 25.35 29.74 13.43
C ARG A 647 25.28 28.64 12.39
N THR A 648 24.83 28.96 11.18
CA THR A 648 25.01 28.12 9.99
C THR A 648 26.46 28.16 9.52
N PRO A 649 26.93 27.25 8.64
CA PRO A 649 28.28 27.32 8.11
C PRO A 649 28.53 28.62 7.34
N PHE A 650 27.54 29.15 6.63
CA PHE A 650 27.70 30.44 5.95
C PHE A 650 27.78 31.61 6.94
N GLU A 651 27.00 31.62 8.02
CA GLU A 651 27.12 32.65 9.06
C GLU A 651 28.45 32.57 9.83
N TYR A 652 29.11 31.41 9.82
CA TYR A 652 30.43 31.21 10.42
C TYR A 652 31.59 31.57 9.48
N PHE A 653 31.53 31.12 8.21
CA PHE A 653 32.60 31.27 7.22
C PHE A 653 32.41 32.44 6.24
N GLY A 654 31.17 32.83 5.96
CA GLY A 654 30.78 33.69 4.84
C GLY A 654 31.23 35.15 4.94
N GLY A 655 31.70 35.59 6.12
CA GLY A 655 32.37 36.88 6.27
C GLY A 655 33.78 36.93 5.66
N ASP A 656 34.38 35.76 5.38
CA ASP A 656 35.66 35.61 4.67
C ASP A 656 35.43 34.82 3.38
N GLU A 657 35.52 35.52 2.24
CA GLU A 657 35.27 34.94 0.92
C GLU A 657 36.24 33.80 0.58
N THR A 658 37.49 33.88 1.06
CA THR A 658 38.51 32.86 0.82
C THR A 658 38.19 31.60 1.61
N ARG A 659 37.87 31.74 2.90
CA ARG A 659 37.48 30.63 3.79
C ARG A 659 36.20 29.96 3.31
N TRP A 660 35.20 30.74 2.86
CA TRP A 660 33.97 30.21 2.28
C TRP A 660 34.23 29.42 0.99
N LYS A 661 35.04 29.95 0.05
CA LYS A 661 35.38 29.24 -1.19
C LYS A 661 36.09 27.91 -0.92
N GLN A 662 37.02 27.87 0.03
CA GLN A 662 37.70 26.63 0.43
C GLN A 662 36.73 25.60 1.02
N PHE A 663 35.83 26.04 1.89
CA PHE A 663 34.78 25.18 2.46
C PHE A 663 33.83 24.64 1.38
N VAL A 664 33.35 25.50 0.48
CA VAL A 664 32.50 25.12 -0.67
C VAL A 664 33.19 24.09 -1.54
N ALA A 665 34.47 24.28 -1.88
CA ALA A 665 35.23 23.33 -2.68
C ALA A 665 35.34 21.96 -2.00
N ARG A 666 35.59 21.93 -0.70
CA ARG A 666 35.65 20.68 0.09
C ARG A 666 34.31 19.95 0.13
N VAL A 667 33.22 20.67 0.40
CA VAL A 667 31.86 20.12 0.40
C VAL A 667 31.50 19.56 -0.99
N ASN A 668 31.86 20.27 -2.07
CA ASN A 668 31.66 19.82 -3.44
C ASN A 668 32.42 18.53 -3.77
N ALA A 669 33.65 18.40 -3.28
CA ALA A 669 34.48 17.21 -3.48
C ALA A 669 33.93 15.99 -2.73
N ILE A 670 33.54 16.16 -1.46
CA ILE A 670 33.03 15.05 -0.62
C ILE A 670 31.65 14.57 -1.09
N TYR A 671 30.75 15.51 -1.43
CA TYR A 671 29.35 15.21 -1.74
C TYR A 671 29.06 15.27 -3.24
N GLN A 672 29.96 14.72 -4.06
CA GLN A 672 29.78 14.63 -5.50
C GLN A 672 28.73 13.57 -5.87
N THR A 673 27.76 13.94 -6.72
CA THR A 673 26.75 12.98 -7.21
C THR A 673 27.37 11.95 -8.15
N ARG A 674 26.91 10.71 -8.07
CA ARG A 674 27.34 9.59 -8.90
C ARG A 674 26.49 9.47 -10.16
N ASP A 675 27.08 8.96 -11.23
CA ASP A 675 26.37 8.70 -12.49
C ASP A 675 25.30 7.60 -12.35
N VAL A 676 24.19 7.79 -13.03
CA VAL A 676 23.08 6.82 -13.13
C VAL A 676 23.00 6.37 -14.59
N LYS A 677 23.60 5.21 -14.92
CA LYS A 677 23.73 4.68 -16.29
C LYS A 677 22.68 3.60 -16.59
N THR A 678 22.06 3.59 -17.77
CA THR A 678 20.86 2.78 -18.08
C THR A 678 20.99 1.25 -17.98
N SER A 679 22.21 0.69 -17.96
CA SER A 679 22.47 -0.74 -18.11
C SER A 679 22.30 -1.59 -16.83
N ASP A 680 22.53 -1.04 -15.63
CA ASP A 680 22.44 -1.81 -14.36
C ASP A 680 21.46 -1.17 -13.34
N LYS A 681 20.31 -1.82 -13.16
CA LYS A 681 19.23 -1.34 -12.28
C LYS A 681 19.60 -1.34 -10.79
N ALA A 682 20.48 -2.23 -10.33
CA ALA A 682 20.82 -2.34 -8.92
C ALA A 682 21.74 -1.19 -8.48
N ILE A 683 22.82 -0.97 -9.25
CA ILE A 683 23.78 0.11 -9.04
C ILE A 683 23.08 1.47 -9.14
N ASN A 684 22.18 1.65 -10.11
CA ASN A 684 21.41 2.89 -10.25
C ASN A 684 20.54 3.21 -9.05
N SER A 685 19.91 2.21 -8.44
CA SER A 685 19.08 2.44 -7.26
C SER A 685 19.91 2.88 -6.06
N GLU A 686 21.14 2.38 -5.92
CA GLU A 686 22.07 2.82 -4.87
C GLU A 686 22.57 4.24 -5.15
N ASN A 687 23.00 4.52 -6.39
CA ASN A 687 23.48 5.85 -6.80
C ASN A 687 22.40 6.91 -6.68
N TYR A 688 21.16 6.61 -7.06
CA TYR A 688 20.03 7.53 -6.91
C TYR A 688 19.78 7.91 -5.44
N LYS A 689 19.82 6.92 -4.53
CA LYS A 689 19.69 7.17 -3.09
C LYS A 689 20.83 8.01 -2.54
N PHE A 690 22.07 7.67 -2.91
CA PHE A 690 23.25 8.44 -2.52
C PHE A 690 23.16 9.88 -3.03
N ASN A 691 22.77 10.09 -4.28
CA ASN A 691 22.62 11.42 -4.85
C ASN A 691 21.57 12.25 -4.09
N GLY A 692 20.43 11.66 -3.74
CA GLY A 692 19.42 12.33 -2.91
C GLY A 692 19.96 12.73 -1.54
N TYR A 693 20.73 11.85 -0.89
CA TYR A 693 21.39 12.12 0.39
C TYR A 693 22.45 13.24 0.26
N ALA A 694 23.37 13.11 -0.69
CA ALA A 694 24.46 14.04 -0.94
C ALA A 694 23.95 15.43 -1.29
N MET A 695 22.95 15.53 -2.18
CA MET A 695 22.31 16.81 -2.52
C MET A 695 21.68 17.48 -1.28
N ARG A 696 21.00 16.71 -0.42
CA ARG A 696 20.38 17.25 0.79
C ARG A 696 21.42 17.71 1.82
N LYS A 697 22.48 16.93 2.01
CA LYS A 697 23.61 17.26 2.90
C LYS A 697 24.31 18.53 2.43
N LYS A 698 24.63 18.60 1.14
CA LYS A 698 25.21 19.77 0.46
C LYS A 698 24.32 21.00 0.57
N GLN A 699 23.01 20.86 0.37
CA GLN A 699 22.05 21.96 0.53
C GLN A 699 22.10 22.55 1.95
N ASN A 700 22.20 21.73 2.99
CA ASN A 700 22.29 22.21 4.37
C ASN A 700 23.65 22.85 4.66
N LEU A 701 24.74 22.33 4.10
CA LEU A 701 26.10 22.85 4.29
C LEU A 701 26.32 24.19 3.61
N LEU A 702 25.74 24.37 2.42
CA LEU A 702 25.93 25.55 1.56
C LEU A 702 24.75 26.51 1.62
N ILE A 703 23.98 26.51 2.71
CA ILE A 703 22.85 27.40 2.87
C ILE A 703 23.34 28.80 3.26
N GLU A 704 23.20 29.75 2.34
CA GLU A 704 23.64 31.13 2.58
C GLU A 704 22.64 31.93 3.40
N GLU A 705 21.34 31.72 3.17
CA GLU A 705 20.30 32.40 3.92
C GLU A 705 19.27 31.38 4.41
N TYR A 706 19.24 31.21 5.73
CA TYR A 706 18.34 30.30 6.41
C TYR A 706 17.09 31.04 6.89
N LYS A 707 15.94 30.78 6.25
CA LYS A 707 14.66 31.28 6.75
C LYS A 707 14.36 30.62 8.11
N ASN A 708 14.33 31.42 9.16
CA ASN A 708 13.84 31.02 10.48
C ASN A 708 12.30 30.85 10.43
N ASP A 709 11.78 29.95 9.60
CA ASP A 709 10.40 29.48 9.74
C ASP A 709 10.28 28.99 11.19
N SER A 710 9.45 29.63 12.02
CA SER A 710 9.51 29.45 13.48
C SER A 710 9.55 27.96 13.85
N TRP A 711 10.59 27.55 14.58
CA TRP A 711 10.86 26.17 14.99
C TRP A 711 9.59 25.51 15.59
N ASN A 712 8.81 26.31 16.31
CA ASN A 712 7.52 25.97 16.90
C ASN A 712 6.48 25.52 15.85
N THR A 713 6.32 26.26 14.75
CA THR A 713 5.33 25.95 13.70
C THR A 713 5.67 24.64 12.99
N ARG A 714 6.96 24.39 12.73
CA ARG A 714 7.42 23.15 12.09
C ARG A 714 7.33 21.93 13.01
N ALA A 715 7.51 22.13 14.31
CA ALA A 715 7.35 21.08 15.32
C ALA A 715 5.88 20.68 15.49
N LEU A 716 4.94 21.63 15.47
CA LEU A 716 3.51 21.39 15.73
C LEU A 716 2.67 20.97 14.52
N ASN A 717 3.22 21.10 13.31
CA ASN A 717 2.48 20.84 12.07
C ASN A 717 3.16 19.82 11.16
N ASP A 718 2.65 18.60 11.16
CA ASP A 718 2.99 17.58 10.18
C ASP A 718 2.29 17.82 8.83
N THR A 719 3.09 18.12 7.81
CA THR A 719 2.60 18.51 6.48
C THR A 719 2.17 17.34 5.60
N ARG A 720 2.31 16.09 6.07
CA ARG A 720 1.92 14.90 5.29
C ARG A 720 0.44 14.92 4.95
N TYR A 721 0.11 14.57 3.70
CA TYR A 721 -1.26 14.56 3.19
C TYR A 721 -2.26 13.86 4.13
N ILE A 722 -1.88 12.68 4.64
CA ILE A 722 -2.79 11.92 5.50
C ILE A 722 -3.01 12.55 6.86
N THR A 723 -1.96 13.14 7.45
CA THR A 723 -2.07 13.85 8.73
C THR A 723 -2.99 15.05 8.58
N ARG A 724 -2.80 15.87 7.53
CA ARG A 724 -3.69 16.99 7.22
C ARG A 724 -5.13 16.55 6.96
N PHE A 725 -5.33 15.41 6.29
CA PHE A 725 -6.66 14.86 6.09
C PHE A 725 -7.31 14.51 7.44
N VAL A 726 -6.59 13.81 8.33
CA VAL A 726 -7.12 13.42 9.65
C VAL A 726 -7.40 14.65 10.51
N GLN A 727 -6.52 15.66 10.52
CA GLN A 727 -6.75 16.91 11.23
C GLN A 727 -8.04 17.60 10.76
N ASN A 728 -8.20 17.76 9.44
CA ASN A 728 -9.40 18.37 8.86
C ASN A 728 -10.65 17.53 9.12
N TYR A 729 -10.53 16.21 9.02
CA TYR A 729 -11.62 15.28 9.28
C TYR A 729 -12.12 15.38 10.73
N LEU A 730 -11.22 15.36 11.71
CA LEU A 730 -11.57 15.48 13.13
C LEU A 730 -12.14 16.86 13.43
N ARG A 731 -11.54 17.93 12.89
CA ARG A 731 -12.04 19.30 13.03
C ARG A 731 -13.49 19.47 12.52
N GLN A 732 -13.87 18.73 11.48
CA GLN A 732 -15.22 18.79 10.89
C GLN A 732 -16.22 17.84 11.55
N THR A 733 -15.78 16.79 12.26
CA THR A 733 -16.66 15.70 12.74
C THR A 733 -16.75 15.56 14.25
N VAL A 734 -15.92 16.28 14.99
CA VAL A 734 -15.86 16.26 16.45
C VAL A 734 -16.31 17.61 17.00
N SER A 735 -17.18 17.59 18.00
CA SER A 735 -17.51 18.75 18.82
C SER A 735 -16.45 18.94 19.90
N PHE A 736 -16.04 20.18 20.13
CA PHE A 736 -15.03 20.55 21.13
C PHE A 736 -15.69 21.27 22.31
N ALA A 737 -15.04 21.22 23.47
CA ALA A 737 -15.43 22.04 24.62
C ALA A 737 -15.21 23.54 24.33
N GLU A 738 -15.96 24.41 25.03
CA GLU A 738 -15.87 25.86 24.89
C GLU A 738 -14.47 26.40 25.21
N GLY A 739 -14.10 27.53 24.60
CA GLY A 739 -12.87 28.29 24.88
C GLY A 739 -12.38 29.12 23.68
N ASP A 740 -11.30 29.87 23.89
CA ASP A 740 -10.90 30.95 22.98
C ASP A 740 -9.91 30.51 21.88
N ASP A 741 -9.36 29.29 21.99
CA ASP A 741 -8.37 28.79 21.03
C ASP A 741 -8.97 28.55 19.63
N LYS A 742 -8.43 29.23 18.62
CA LYS A 742 -8.82 29.05 17.21
C LYS A 742 -8.48 27.65 16.67
N GLN A 743 -7.38 27.05 17.13
CA GLN A 743 -6.91 25.75 16.65
C GLN A 743 -7.12 24.63 17.69
N ARG A 744 -8.20 23.84 17.50
CA ARG A 744 -8.53 22.72 18.40
C ARG A 744 -7.92 21.36 18.04
N VAL A 745 -7.36 21.24 16.82
CA VAL A 745 -6.70 20.02 16.35
C VAL A 745 -5.29 20.31 15.88
N LEU A 746 -4.32 19.69 16.54
CA LEU A 746 -2.88 19.83 16.32
C LEU A 746 -2.30 18.51 15.84
N ALA A 747 -1.23 18.55 15.05
CA ALA A 747 -0.53 17.34 14.64
C ALA A 747 0.98 17.51 14.75
N PRO A 748 1.54 17.24 15.94
CA PRO A 748 2.97 17.26 16.15
C PRO A 748 3.69 16.40 15.12
N ASN A 749 4.83 16.90 14.64
CA ASN A 749 5.68 16.16 13.74
C ASN A 749 6.29 14.95 14.47
N GLY A 750 6.24 13.76 13.89
CA GLY A 750 6.83 12.57 14.52
C GLY A 750 8.33 12.70 14.83
N THR A 751 9.06 13.61 14.17
CA THR A 751 10.43 13.96 14.56
C THR A 751 10.49 14.64 15.93
N ILE A 752 9.60 15.59 16.23
CA ILE A 752 9.56 16.23 17.55
C ILE A 752 9.09 15.24 18.62
N THR A 753 8.08 14.40 18.34
CA THR A 753 7.66 13.36 19.27
C THR A 753 8.82 12.42 19.62
N SER A 754 9.60 12.00 18.61
CA SER A 754 10.76 11.13 18.81
C SER A 754 11.89 11.81 19.59
N TYR A 755 12.12 13.11 19.37
CA TYR A 755 13.12 13.90 20.09
C TYR A 755 12.77 14.01 21.58
N LEU A 756 11.55 14.47 21.89
CA LEU A 756 11.06 14.64 23.25
C LEU A 756 11.08 13.32 24.01
N ARG A 757 10.60 12.24 23.38
CA ARG A 757 10.65 10.89 23.94
C ARG A 757 12.05 10.45 24.36
N LYS A 758 13.04 10.65 23.48
CA LYS A 758 14.44 10.28 23.75
C LYS A 758 14.99 11.11 24.92
N ARG A 759 14.71 12.42 24.94
CA ARG A 759 15.16 13.33 26.00
C ARG A 759 14.53 13.03 27.36
N TRP A 760 13.27 12.57 27.38
CA TRP A 760 12.58 12.11 28.59
C TRP A 760 12.97 10.69 29.02
N GLY A 761 13.93 10.04 28.35
CA GLY A 761 14.41 8.71 28.73
C GLY A 761 13.36 7.60 28.55
N LEU A 762 12.40 7.79 27.65
CA LEU A 762 11.36 6.82 27.34
C LEU A 762 11.84 5.90 26.20
N SER A 763 12.21 4.67 26.54
CA SER A 763 12.65 3.67 25.54
C SER A 763 11.48 3.19 24.67
N LYS A 764 11.77 2.77 23.44
CA LYS A 764 10.78 2.18 22.52
C LYS A 764 11.24 0.79 22.08
N VAL A 765 10.82 -0.24 22.82
CA VAL A 765 11.10 -1.64 22.46
C VAL A 765 9.87 -2.26 21.81
N ARG A 766 9.85 -2.32 20.47
CA ARG A 766 8.68 -2.80 19.70
C ARG A 766 8.49 -4.32 19.73
N GLU A 767 9.50 -5.03 20.20
CA GLU A 767 9.59 -6.49 20.19
C GLU A 767 8.97 -7.12 21.44
N GLU A 768 8.89 -6.35 22.53
CA GLU A 768 8.35 -6.77 23.82
C GLU A 768 6.82 -6.69 23.83
N ASP A 769 6.25 -5.51 23.59
CA ASP A 769 4.79 -5.29 23.64
C ASP A 769 4.28 -4.16 22.73
N VAL A 770 2.96 -3.93 22.81
CA VAL A 770 2.25 -2.86 22.08
C VAL A 770 1.88 -1.65 22.95
N LEU A 771 2.27 -1.60 24.23
CA LEU A 771 1.97 -0.50 25.18
C LEU A 771 2.68 0.80 24.80
N HIS A 772 3.80 0.71 24.08
CA HIS A 772 4.48 1.89 23.56
C HIS A 772 3.56 2.80 22.72
N HIS A 773 2.49 2.29 22.11
CA HIS A 773 1.50 3.14 21.44
C HIS A 773 0.73 4.07 22.40
N ALA A 774 0.42 3.60 23.62
CA ALA A 774 -0.23 4.45 24.62
C ALA A 774 0.75 5.49 25.19
N ALA A 775 2.01 5.11 25.42
CA ALA A 775 3.07 6.06 25.78
C ALA A 775 3.24 7.15 24.71
N ASP A 776 3.30 6.74 23.44
CA ASP A 776 3.39 7.66 22.30
C ASP A 776 2.19 8.62 22.25
N ALA A 777 0.98 8.11 22.50
CA ALA A 777 -0.23 8.93 22.56
C ALA A 777 -0.23 9.91 23.74
N ALA A 778 0.30 9.52 24.92
CA ALA A 778 0.44 10.41 26.07
C ALA A 778 1.46 11.53 25.78
N ILE A 779 2.59 11.21 25.16
CA ILE A 779 3.56 12.21 24.68
C ILE A 779 2.86 13.18 23.72
N VAL A 780 2.16 12.67 22.71
CA VAL A 780 1.44 13.50 21.73
C VAL A 780 0.37 14.37 22.39
N ALA A 781 -0.36 13.83 23.36
CA ALA A 781 -1.35 14.57 24.14
C ALA A 781 -0.73 15.73 24.92
N ALA A 782 0.52 15.60 25.38
CA ALA A 782 1.22 16.58 26.21
C ALA A 782 1.93 17.68 25.40
N ILE A 783 2.21 17.45 24.11
CA ILE A 783 2.93 18.43 23.26
C ILE A 783 2.08 19.69 23.02
N ASP A 784 2.51 20.82 23.58
CA ASP A 784 1.95 22.15 23.35
C ASP A 784 3.02 23.17 22.96
N ASN A 785 2.62 24.45 22.82
CA ASN A 785 3.57 25.53 22.53
C ASN A 785 4.59 25.73 23.66
N ARG A 786 4.19 25.59 24.94
CA ARG A 786 5.06 25.81 26.11
C ARG A 786 6.25 24.84 26.07
N ILE A 787 5.99 23.54 26.01
CA ILE A 787 7.05 22.52 26.07
C ILE A 787 7.98 22.57 24.85
N ILE A 788 7.44 22.97 23.70
CA ILE A 788 8.20 23.21 22.48
C ILE A 788 9.13 24.40 22.70
N CYS A 789 8.62 25.57 23.09
CA CYS A 789 9.46 26.73 23.40
C CYS A 789 10.58 26.39 24.40
N GLN A 790 10.26 25.70 25.50
CA GLN A 790 11.26 25.30 26.51
C GLN A 790 12.31 24.34 25.94
N ALA A 791 11.90 23.35 25.13
CA ALA A 791 12.83 22.43 24.48
C ALA A 791 13.74 23.14 23.46
N ASN A 792 13.23 24.18 22.79
CA ASN A 792 14.01 25.04 21.91
C ASN A 792 15.09 25.80 22.69
N LEU A 793 14.67 26.48 23.77
CA LEU A 793 15.55 27.25 24.65
C LEU A 793 16.62 26.37 25.27
N PHE A 794 16.27 25.17 25.73
CA PHE A 794 17.24 24.18 26.22
C PHE A 794 18.28 23.81 25.17
N SER A 795 17.84 23.55 23.94
CA SER A 795 18.76 23.17 22.86
C SER A 795 19.70 24.33 22.51
N ARG A 796 19.16 25.56 22.47
CA ARG A 796 19.94 26.79 22.25
C ARG A 796 20.96 27.05 23.37
N ASP A 797 20.57 26.86 24.62
CA ASP A 797 21.46 26.98 25.78
C ASP A 797 22.62 25.98 25.70
N GLN A 798 22.35 24.72 25.35
CA GLN A 798 23.42 23.73 25.15
C GLN A 798 24.34 24.08 23.98
N GLU A 799 23.82 24.66 22.90
CA GLU A 799 24.61 25.16 21.76
C GLU A 799 25.47 26.39 22.13
N LEU A 800 25.10 27.14 23.17
CA LEU A 800 25.79 28.37 23.63
C LEU A 800 26.61 28.17 24.92
N LYS A 801 26.64 26.95 25.48
CA LYS A 801 27.06 26.64 26.85
C LYS A 801 28.43 27.23 27.25
N LEU A 802 29.43 27.17 26.36
CA LEU A 802 30.77 27.73 26.59
C LEU A 802 30.81 29.26 26.41
N TYR A 803 30.06 29.83 25.46
CA TYR A 803 29.88 31.28 25.29
C TYR A 803 29.24 31.93 26.53
N THR A 804 28.30 31.22 27.17
CA THR A 804 27.61 31.68 28.38
C THR A 804 28.38 31.45 29.68
N GLN A 805 29.34 30.51 29.72
CA GLN A 805 30.16 30.23 30.91
C GLN A 805 31.14 31.37 31.22
N THR A 806 31.56 32.13 30.21
CA THR A 806 32.44 33.31 30.34
C THR A 806 31.74 34.53 30.95
N ILE A 807 30.41 34.49 31.11
CA ILE A 807 29.57 35.64 31.50
C ILE A 807 29.12 35.48 32.96
N LYS A 808 29.42 36.50 33.78
CA LYS A 808 29.21 36.45 35.24
C LYS A 808 27.82 36.90 35.71
N SER A 809 27.10 37.76 34.96
CA SER A 809 25.84 38.37 35.44
C SER A 809 24.56 37.75 34.82
N ILE A 810 23.47 37.77 35.61
CA ILE A 810 22.17 37.16 35.28
C ILE A 810 21.45 37.96 34.18
N GLU A 811 21.41 39.29 34.31
CA GLU A 811 20.82 40.21 33.32
C GLU A 811 21.42 40.02 31.93
N GLU A 812 22.72 39.72 31.84
CA GLU A 812 23.47 39.67 30.59
C GLU A 812 23.34 38.32 29.88
N LYS A 813 23.27 37.21 30.64
CA LYS A 813 22.85 35.90 30.12
C LYS A 813 21.43 35.97 29.54
N LYS A 814 20.51 36.60 30.28
CA LYS A 814 19.13 36.86 29.84
C LYS A 814 19.12 37.75 28.59
N ARG A 815 19.93 38.82 28.56
CA ARG A 815 20.04 39.75 27.42
C ARG A 815 20.60 39.10 26.16
N ILE A 816 21.49 38.10 26.24
CA ILE A 816 22.03 37.36 25.07
C ILE A 816 21.01 36.35 24.53
N LEU A 817 20.32 35.64 25.43
CA LEU A 817 19.17 34.78 25.07
C LEU A 817 18.05 35.61 24.41
N LEU A 818 17.90 36.89 24.77
CA LEU A 818 16.91 37.81 24.19
C LEU A 818 17.39 38.54 22.92
N LYS A 819 18.62 39.08 22.86
CA LYS A 819 19.21 39.84 21.73
C LYS A 819 19.44 39.00 20.46
N SER A 820 19.53 37.68 20.58
CA SER A 820 19.58 36.77 19.42
C SER A 820 18.21 36.51 18.79
N THR A 821 17.17 37.19 19.29
CA THR A 821 15.89 37.37 18.61
C THR A 821 15.98 38.71 17.89
N ASP A 822 16.05 38.65 16.57
CA ASP A 822 16.19 39.82 15.70
C ASP A 822 15.04 40.82 15.94
N GLN A 823 15.39 42.05 16.36
CA GLN A 823 14.45 43.14 16.58
C GLN A 823 14.12 43.91 15.29
N GLU A 824 14.86 43.73 14.19
CA GLU A 824 14.68 44.46 12.93
C GLU A 824 13.72 43.76 11.97
N THR A 825 13.58 42.44 12.00
CA THR A 825 12.81 41.75 10.95
C THR A 825 11.31 41.63 11.17
N GLY A 826 10.77 41.88 12.38
CA GLY A 826 9.35 42.21 12.61
C GLY A 826 8.24 41.39 11.91
N GLU A 827 8.52 40.25 11.26
CA GLU A 827 7.54 39.52 10.45
C GLU A 827 6.73 38.57 11.32
N ILE A 828 5.77 39.18 11.98
CA ILE A 828 4.45 38.65 12.30
C ILE A 828 3.59 38.86 11.05
N THR A 829 2.97 37.81 10.52
CA THR A 829 1.76 38.01 9.69
C THR A 829 0.55 37.63 10.54
N GLU A 830 0.11 38.63 11.30
CA GLU A 830 -1.11 38.74 12.13
C GLU A 830 -1.63 37.47 12.84
N GLU A 831 -1.07 37.14 14.01
CA GLU A 831 -1.76 36.39 15.10
C GLU A 831 -1.12 36.55 16.52
N ASP A 832 -0.37 37.63 16.80
CA ASP A 832 0.80 37.51 17.70
C ASP A 832 0.84 38.24 19.06
N GLN A 833 -0.22 38.88 19.57
CA GLN A 833 -0.11 39.43 20.94
C GLN A 833 -0.28 38.37 22.05
N PHE A 834 -1.18 37.40 21.86
CA PHE A 834 -1.41 36.31 22.81
C PHE A 834 -0.31 35.23 22.75
N SER A 835 0.15 34.90 21.54
CA SER A 835 1.24 33.94 21.30
C SER A 835 2.58 34.44 21.86
N GLN A 836 2.82 35.77 21.78
CA GLN A 836 4.02 36.39 22.33
C GLN A 836 4.05 36.36 23.86
N ALA A 837 2.95 36.72 24.53
CA ALA A 837 2.86 36.67 25.99
C ALA A 837 3.02 35.24 26.55
N GLN A 838 2.43 34.23 25.88
CA GLN A 838 2.61 32.82 26.25
C GLN A 838 4.05 32.36 26.08
N ARG A 839 4.73 32.83 25.03
CA ARG A 839 6.14 32.54 24.80
C ARG A 839 6.98 33.15 25.91
N GLU A 840 6.87 34.45 26.16
CA GLU A 840 7.60 35.18 27.20
C GLU A 840 7.45 34.52 28.58
N LYS A 841 6.24 34.10 28.94
CA LYS A 841 5.98 33.34 30.18
C LYS A 841 6.74 32.02 30.21
N ALA A 842 6.72 31.23 29.13
CA ALA A 842 7.44 29.97 29.04
C ALA A 842 8.97 30.17 29.10
N GLU A 843 9.50 31.28 28.53
CA GLU A 843 10.93 31.60 28.60
C GLU A 843 11.35 31.94 30.04
N LEU A 844 10.54 32.73 30.75
CA LEU A 844 10.76 33.06 32.16
C LEU A 844 10.71 31.82 33.06
N GLU A 845 9.75 30.92 32.84
CA GLU A 845 9.66 29.65 33.57
C GLU A 845 10.90 28.77 33.36
N TYR A 846 11.37 28.62 32.11
CA TYR A 846 12.58 27.86 31.79
C TYR A 846 13.83 28.47 32.46
N ILE A 847 13.98 29.79 32.42
CA ILE A 847 15.12 30.48 33.03
C ILE A 847 15.14 30.28 34.55
N LYS A 848 13.97 30.35 35.22
CA LYS A 848 13.87 30.07 36.66
C LYS A 848 14.31 28.64 36.99
N GLN A 849 13.86 27.66 36.19
CA GLN A 849 14.22 26.25 36.37
C GLN A 849 15.69 25.97 36.08
N SER A 850 16.28 26.59 35.04
CA SER A 850 17.69 26.38 34.71
C SER A 850 18.66 26.99 35.74
N MET A 851 18.17 27.78 36.69
CA MET A 851 18.96 28.42 37.75
C MET A 851 18.90 27.67 39.10
N ASP A 852 17.90 26.84 39.34
CA ASP A 852 17.80 26.01 40.54
C ASP A 852 18.85 24.89 40.48
N GLU A 853 19.70 24.75 41.50
CA GLU A 853 20.81 23.79 41.52
C GLU A 853 20.33 22.33 41.35
N ASN A 854 19.10 22.03 41.79
CA ASN A 854 18.50 20.70 41.66
C ASN A 854 17.93 20.42 40.26
N SER A 855 17.71 21.43 39.41
CA SER A 855 17.07 21.29 38.09
C SER A 855 17.80 21.93 36.91
N LYS A 856 18.93 22.62 37.15
CA LYS A 856 19.81 23.30 36.18
C LYS A 856 20.29 22.46 34.98
N HIS A 857 20.23 21.13 35.07
CA HIS A 857 20.63 20.22 33.99
C HIS A 857 19.48 19.33 33.48
N ARG A 858 18.25 19.57 33.92
CA ARG A 858 17.09 18.75 33.57
C ARG A 858 16.44 19.25 32.28
N PHE A 859 16.16 18.34 31.36
CA PHE A 859 15.38 18.65 30.17
C PHE A 859 13.92 18.96 30.58
N PRO A 860 13.26 19.97 30.02
CA PRO A 860 11.91 20.37 30.43
C PRO A 860 10.89 19.24 30.21
N GLU A 861 9.99 19.07 31.18
CA GLU A 861 8.88 18.12 31.16
C GLU A 861 7.54 18.88 31.19
N PRO A 862 6.43 18.32 30.64
CA PRO A 862 5.12 18.94 30.69
C PRO A 862 4.67 19.30 32.11
N TRP A 863 5.01 18.46 33.08
CA TRP A 863 4.89 18.67 34.52
C TRP A 863 5.93 17.79 35.24
N VAL A 864 6.07 17.97 36.56
CA VAL A 864 7.07 17.26 37.36
C VAL A 864 6.84 15.75 37.30
N ASN A 865 7.90 14.99 36.99
CA ASN A 865 7.89 13.53 36.91
C ASN A 865 6.99 12.94 35.81
N PHE A 866 6.67 13.68 34.75
CA PHE A 866 5.89 13.19 33.60
C PHE A 866 6.43 11.88 33.01
N ALA A 867 7.74 11.81 32.79
CA ALA A 867 8.37 10.61 32.23
C ALA A 867 8.30 9.41 33.18
N LYS A 868 8.33 9.65 34.49
CA LYS A 868 8.15 8.63 35.53
C LYS A 868 6.70 8.14 35.56
N GLU A 869 5.73 9.06 35.45
CA GLU A 869 4.31 8.75 35.37
C GLU A 869 3.99 7.86 34.17
N ILE A 870 4.47 8.21 32.96
CA ILE A 870 4.28 7.36 31.76
C ILE A 870 4.81 5.96 32.02
N ARG A 871 6.06 5.82 32.49
CA ARG A 871 6.66 4.51 32.76
C ARG A 871 5.79 3.68 33.68
N LYS A 872 5.32 4.26 34.79
CA LYS A 872 4.43 3.60 35.76
C LYS A 872 3.08 3.23 35.15
N ARG A 873 2.44 4.14 34.42
CA ARG A 873 1.13 3.93 33.76
C ARG A 873 1.17 2.92 32.63
N THR A 874 2.34 2.62 32.08
CA THR A 874 2.55 1.59 31.05
C THR A 874 3.20 0.31 31.57
N LEU A 875 3.27 0.09 32.88
CA LEU A 875 3.72 -1.19 33.45
C LEU A 875 2.68 -2.30 33.19
N ASP A 876 3.16 -3.46 32.74
CA ASP A 876 2.39 -4.71 32.72
C ASP A 876 2.37 -5.32 34.13
N THR A 877 1.54 -4.76 35.00
CA THR A 877 1.42 -5.19 36.40
C THR A 877 -0.05 -5.28 36.84
N ASP A 878 -0.31 -5.87 38.00
CA ASP A 878 -1.64 -5.96 38.57
C ASP A 878 -2.13 -4.58 39.10
N THR A 879 -3.40 -4.54 39.49
CA THR A 879 -4.05 -3.27 39.84
C THR A 879 -3.55 -2.70 41.16
N GLU A 880 -3.24 -3.54 42.14
CA GLU A 880 -2.75 -3.09 43.45
C GLU A 880 -1.33 -2.55 43.33
N THR A 881 -0.44 -3.30 42.67
CA THR A 881 0.93 -2.86 42.40
C THR A 881 0.96 -1.54 41.63
N LEU A 882 0.15 -1.37 40.59
CA LEU A 882 0.07 -0.10 39.86
C LEU A 882 -0.36 1.07 40.78
N ARG A 883 -1.37 0.86 41.62
CA ARG A 883 -1.87 1.92 42.52
C ARG A 883 -0.85 2.29 43.60
N ASN A 884 -0.02 1.34 44.03
CA ASN A 884 1.08 1.61 44.97
C ASN A 884 2.20 2.38 44.27
N GLU A 885 2.55 2.01 43.04
CA GLU A 885 3.50 2.75 42.23
C GLU A 885 3.09 4.20 42.01
N LEU A 886 1.79 4.50 41.90
CA LEU A 886 1.31 5.88 41.68
C LEU A 886 1.27 6.74 42.95
N CYS A 887 1.58 6.18 44.12
CA CYS A 887 1.62 6.93 45.37
C CYS A 887 2.69 8.03 45.35
N GLY A 888 2.35 9.21 45.87
CA GLY A 888 3.27 10.36 45.95
C GLY A 888 3.56 11.07 44.62
N LEU A 889 2.81 10.78 43.54
CA LEU A 889 2.83 11.59 42.33
C LEU A 889 1.92 12.80 42.48
N GLU A 890 2.39 13.98 42.05
CA GLU A 890 1.58 15.19 42.02
C GLU A 890 0.34 14.99 41.12
N GLY A 891 -0.81 15.54 41.54
CA GLY A 891 -2.09 15.39 40.82
C GLY A 891 -2.81 14.05 41.04
N TYR A 892 -2.25 13.11 41.81
CA TYR A 892 -2.88 11.82 42.14
C TYR A 892 -3.40 11.78 43.59
N ASP A 893 -4.60 12.31 43.80
CA ASP A 893 -5.35 12.07 45.04
C ASP A 893 -5.75 10.59 45.20
N ASP A 894 -6.02 10.18 46.44
CA ASP A 894 -6.36 8.79 46.76
C ASP A 894 -7.64 8.31 46.08
N GLU A 895 -8.62 9.21 45.91
CA GLU A 895 -9.86 8.90 45.23
C GLU A 895 -9.61 8.52 43.76
N PHE A 896 -8.85 9.33 43.03
CA PHE A 896 -8.49 9.05 41.64
C PHE A 896 -7.58 7.82 41.53
N ARG A 897 -6.58 7.70 42.39
CA ARG A 897 -5.66 6.55 42.42
C ARG A 897 -6.43 5.24 42.58
N SER A 898 -7.46 5.21 43.42
CA SER A 898 -8.36 4.05 43.58
C SER A 898 -9.14 3.69 42.31
N GLN A 899 -9.31 4.63 41.39
CA GLN A 899 -9.99 4.43 40.10
C GLN A 899 -9.03 4.02 38.98
N VAL A 900 -7.71 4.19 39.15
CA VAL A 900 -6.71 3.85 38.13
C VAL A 900 -6.60 2.33 37.95
N GLN A 901 -6.44 1.94 36.70
CA GLN A 901 -6.43 0.57 36.21
C GLN A 901 -5.24 0.39 35.23
N PRO A 902 -4.51 -0.75 35.25
CA PRO A 902 -3.52 -1.06 34.21
C PRO A 902 -4.10 -1.11 32.77
N ILE A 903 -3.25 -1.03 31.76
CA ILE A 903 -3.71 -1.01 30.36
C ILE A 903 -4.09 -2.41 29.91
N PHE A 904 -5.38 -2.63 29.63
CA PHE A 904 -5.82 -3.82 28.90
C PHE A 904 -5.98 -3.52 27.41
N VAL A 905 -5.10 -4.09 26.58
CA VAL A 905 -5.07 -3.79 25.13
C VAL A 905 -6.31 -4.34 24.44
N SER A 906 -7.09 -3.43 23.86
CA SER A 906 -8.32 -3.75 23.13
C SER A 906 -8.01 -4.25 21.72
N ARG A 907 -8.55 -5.41 21.34
CA ARG A 907 -8.39 -5.95 19.98
C ARG A 907 -9.71 -6.03 19.24
N ARG A 908 -9.67 -5.69 17.95
CA ARG A 908 -10.86 -5.77 17.08
C ARG A 908 -11.32 -7.21 16.88
N GLN A 909 -12.39 -7.58 17.58
CA GLN A 909 -13.15 -8.83 17.40
C GLN A 909 -13.75 -8.95 16.00
N ASN A 910 -13.95 -10.17 15.52
CA ASN A 910 -14.52 -10.46 14.20
C ASN A 910 -15.44 -11.68 14.22
N HIS A 911 -16.73 -11.43 14.44
CA HIS A 911 -17.79 -12.47 14.47
C HIS A 911 -18.41 -12.72 13.09
N LYS A 912 -17.63 -12.53 12.01
CA LYS A 912 -18.13 -12.78 10.66
C LYS A 912 -18.29 -14.27 10.43
N ILE A 913 -19.54 -14.69 10.23
CA ILE A 913 -19.88 -16.08 9.88
C ILE A 913 -19.71 -16.35 8.37
N LYS A 914 -19.71 -15.27 7.56
CA LYS A 914 -19.53 -15.34 6.10
C LYS A 914 -18.04 -15.29 5.75
N GLY A 915 -17.54 -16.34 5.10
CA GLY A 915 -16.13 -16.50 4.70
C GLY A 915 -15.98 -17.43 3.50
N SER A 916 -14.78 -17.96 3.25
CA SER A 916 -14.68 -19.11 2.34
C SER A 916 -15.38 -20.30 3.00
N LEU A 917 -16.03 -21.14 2.19
CA LEU A 917 -16.67 -22.34 2.71
C LEU A 917 -15.67 -23.48 2.85
N HIS A 918 -14.72 -23.51 1.92
CA HIS A 918 -13.64 -24.46 1.84
C HIS A 918 -12.47 -23.89 1.03
N ASP A 919 -11.34 -24.58 1.00
CA ASP A 919 -10.22 -24.26 0.12
C ASP A 919 -10.57 -24.50 -1.36
N GLU A 920 -9.85 -23.86 -2.28
CA GLU A 920 -10.12 -23.97 -3.72
C GLU A 920 -9.72 -25.34 -4.31
N ARG A 921 -8.89 -26.11 -3.59
CA ARG A 921 -8.32 -27.38 -4.08
C ARG A 921 -9.29 -28.54 -3.81
N ILE A 922 -9.89 -29.05 -4.88
CA ILE A 922 -10.75 -30.24 -4.81
C ILE A 922 -9.90 -31.51 -4.82
N ARG A 923 -10.24 -32.46 -3.95
CA ARG A 923 -9.55 -33.73 -3.76
C ARG A 923 -10.45 -34.89 -4.18
N SER A 924 -9.82 -35.99 -4.61
CA SER A 924 -10.54 -37.20 -5.02
C SER A 924 -10.68 -38.14 -3.82
N SER A 925 -11.87 -38.70 -3.64
CA SER A 925 -12.19 -39.69 -2.59
C SER A 925 -12.35 -41.11 -3.13
N ARG A 926 -11.85 -41.40 -4.34
CA ARG A 926 -12.13 -42.65 -5.09
C ARG A 926 -11.15 -43.80 -4.82
N ASN A 927 -10.42 -43.83 -3.71
CA ASN A 927 -9.44 -44.90 -3.45
C ASN A 927 -10.00 -46.04 -2.57
N ARG A 928 -9.45 -47.26 -2.72
CA ARG A 928 -9.81 -48.50 -2.02
C ARG A 928 -9.87 -48.33 -0.49
N GLU A 929 -8.98 -47.51 0.07
CA GLU A 929 -8.91 -47.23 1.52
C GLU A 929 -9.71 -46.00 2.00
N ARG A 930 -10.55 -45.38 1.14
CA ARG A 930 -11.29 -44.12 1.43
C ARG A 930 -10.40 -42.91 1.79
N LYS A 931 -9.09 -42.98 1.57
CA LYS A 931 -8.15 -41.86 1.76
C LYS A 931 -8.28 -40.81 0.65
N ASN A 932 -8.11 -39.54 0.99
CA ASN A 932 -8.16 -38.42 0.04
C ASN A 932 -6.87 -38.37 -0.79
N VAL A 933 -7.01 -38.14 -2.10
CA VAL A 933 -5.87 -38.04 -3.04
C VAL A 933 -5.85 -36.67 -3.72
N ILE A 934 -4.66 -36.08 -3.81
CA ILE A 934 -4.39 -34.83 -4.54
C ILE A 934 -3.32 -35.03 -5.61
N ARG A 935 -3.38 -34.24 -6.68
CA ARG A 935 -2.34 -34.18 -7.70
C ARG A 935 -1.46 -32.96 -7.45
N ILE A 936 -0.15 -33.18 -7.34
CA ILE A 936 0.88 -32.15 -7.15
C ILE A 936 1.82 -32.10 -8.36
N SER A 937 2.37 -30.92 -8.66
CA SER A 937 3.42 -30.76 -9.67
C SER A 937 4.69 -31.48 -9.21
N LEU A 938 5.49 -32.02 -10.13
CA LEU A 938 6.82 -32.54 -9.78
C LEU A 938 7.74 -31.45 -9.21
N GLN A 939 7.58 -30.20 -9.65
CA GLN A 939 8.30 -29.04 -9.10
C GLN A 939 7.95 -28.73 -7.63
N GLU A 940 6.92 -29.36 -7.06
CA GLU A 940 6.54 -29.24 -5.65
C GLU A 940 6.82 -30.53 -4.85
N LEU A 941 7.44 -31.54 -5.47
CA LEU A 941 7.65 -32.88 -4.90
C LEU A 941 8.79 -32.85 -3.87
N THR A 942 8.53 -33.37 -2.67
CA THR A 942 9.55 -33.58 -1.64
C THR A 942 9.59 -35.07 -1.29
N LEU A 943 10.64 -35.53 -0.62
CA LEU A 943 10.74 -36.93 -0.18
C LEU A 943 9.51 -37.34 0.63
N GLU A 944 9.13 -36.53 1.62
CA GLU A 944 7.93 -36.76 2.45
C GLU A 944 6.63 -36.86 1.62
N LYS A 945 6.54 -36.19 0.47
CA LYS A 945 5.36 -36.26 -0.41
C LYS A 945 5.43 -37.47 -1.34
N LEU A 946 6.63 -37.84 -1.80
CA LEU A 946 6.88 -39.04 -2.60
C LEU A 946 6.57 -40.31 -1.80
N ASP A 947 6.96 -40.37 -0.53
CA ASP A 947 6.65 -41.48 0.39
C ASP A 947 5.14 -41.64 0.63
N ARG A 948 4.39 -40.56 0.47
CA ARG A 948 2.92 -40.55 0.54
C ARG A 948 2.25 -40.68 -0.83
N SER A 949 2.98 -41.04 -1.86
CA SER A 949 2.44 -41.13 -3.21
C SER A 949 1.77 -42.46 -3.49
N ILE A 950 0.89 -42.48 -4.49
CA ILE A 950 0.38 -43.73 -5.05
C ILE A 950 1.52 -44.53 -5.70
N ALA A 951 2.55 -43.86 -6.23
CA ALA A 951 3.70 -44.56 -6.78
C ALA A 951 4.47 -45.37 -5.71
N LYS A 952 4.49 -44.90 -4.45
CA LYS A 952 5.07 -45.65 -3.33
C LYS A 952 4.24 -46.89 -2.99
N GLU A 953 2.92 -46.76 -2.93
CA GLU A 953 2.03 -47.92 -2.75
C GLU A 953 2.17 -48.94 -3.91
N GLU A 954 2.20 -48.47 -5.16
CA GLU A 954 2.43 -49.34 -6.34
C GLU A 954 3.78 -50.05 -6.23
N TYR A 955 4.82 -49.38 -5.74
CA TYR A 955 6.13 -49.97 -5.49
C TYR A 955 6.11 -51.02 -4.37
N ASP A 956 5.46 -50.71 -3.24
CA ASP A 956 5.40 -51.59 -2.06
C ASP A 956 4.56 -52.85 -2.31
N THR A 957 3.60 -52.78 -3.24
CA THR A 957 2.70 -53.91 -3.57
C THR A 957 3.23 -54.84 -4.66
N GLN A 958 4.26 -54.44 -5.41
CA GLN A 958 4.88 -55.28 -6.44
C GLN A 958 5.87 -56.28 -5.83
N LYS A 959 5.54 -57.59 -5.87
CA LYS A 959 6.39 -58.70 -5.35
C LYS A 959 7.73 -58.90 -6.08
N LYS A 960 7.96 -58.25 -7.23
CA LYS A 960 9.25 -58.23 -7.95
C LYS A 960 9.64 -56.76 -8.17
N HIS A 961 10.64 -56.28 -7.44
CA HIS A 961 11.26 -54.99 -7.70
C HIS A 961 12.12 -55.09 -8.97
N SER A 962 11.52 -54.89 -10.14
CA SER A 962 12.33 -54.46 -11.29
C SER A 962 12.80 -53.05 -10.93
N GLY A 963 14.11 -52.84 -10.70
CA GLY A 963 14.70 -51.58 -10.21
C GLY A 963 14.57 -50.35 -11.14
N ASP A 964 13.43 -50.23 -11.83
CA ASP A 964 13.07 -49.16 -12.78
C ASP A 964 11.64 -48.65 -12.48
N SER A 965 11.19 -48.76 -11.22
CA SER A 965 9.86 -48.28 -10.83
C SER A 965 9.77 -46.75 -10.87
N LEU A 966 8.57 -46.20 -11.10
CA LEU A 966 8.37 -44.75 -11.10
C LEU A 966 8.76 -44.11 -9.75
N TYR A 967 8.54 -44.80 -8.64
CA TYR A 967 8.92 -44.32 -7.30
C TYR A 967 10.44 -44.19 -7.15
N GLU A 968 11.20 -45.24 -7.48
CA GLU A 968 12.67 -45.25 -7.36
C GLU A 968 13.31 -44.20 -8.26
N ARG A 969 12.82 -44.04 -9.49
CA ARG A 969 13.35 -43.02 -10.41
C ARG A 969 13.09 -41.60 -9.92
N LEU A 970 11.91 -41.34 -9.37
CA LEU A 970 11.61 -40.04 -8.74
C LEU A 970 12.46 -39.81 -7.48
N LEU A 971 12.70 -40.85 -6.69
CA LEU A 971 13.52 -40.80 -5.49
C LEU A 971 14.99 -40.47 -5.84
N ASN A 972 15.55 -41.17 -6.82
CA ASN A 972 16.92 -40.93 -7.30
C ASN A 972 17.08 -39.51 -7.82
N ARG A 973 16.13 -39.05 -8.65
CA ARG A 973 16.14 -37.68 -9.18
C ARG A 973 16.04 -36.62 -8.08
N LEU A 974 15.29 -36.88 -7.00
CA LEU A 974 15.25 -35.98 -5.85
C LEU A 974 16.55 -36.00 -5.04
N ASN A 975 17.18 -37.17 -4.90
CA ASN A 975 18.43 -37.34 -4.17
C ASN A 975 19.59 -36.59 -4.84
N GLU A 976 19.68 -36.62 -6.18
CA GLU A 976 20.68 -35.89 -6.97
C GLU A 976 20.75 -34.39 -6.65
N TYR A 977 19.62 -33.78 -6.29
CA TYR A 977 19.51 -32.33 -6.07
C TYR A 977 19.27 -31.96 -4.60
N ALA A 978 19.31 -32.92 -3.67
CA ALA A 978 19.10 -32.65 -2.25
C ALA A 978 20.36 -32.03 -1.60
N THR A 979 20.16 -31.11 -0.66
CA THR A 979 21.24 -30.51 0.12
C THR A 979 21.06 -30.78 1.61
N TYR A 980 22.16 -30.83 2.37
CA TYR A 980 22.14 -31.08 3.81
C TYR A 980 22.78 -29.90 4.55
N ASN A 981 22.16 -29.46 5.64
CA ASN A 981 22.79 -28.47 6.51
C ASN A 981 23.82 -29.12 7.47
N ASN A 982 24.56 -28.29 8.21
CA ASN A 982 25.59 -28.74 9.16
C ASN A 982 25.06 -29.63 10.30
N LYS A 983 23.73 -29.81 10.43
CA LYS A 983 23.07 -30.70 11.39
C LYS A 983 22.47 -31.95 10.71
N GLY A 984 22.85 -32.25 9.47
CA GLY A 984 22.34 -33.39 8.70
C GLY A 984 20.89 -33.24 8.23
N LYS A 985 20.27 -32.06 8.35
CA LYS A 985 18.88 -31.85 7.92
C LYS A 985 18.81 -31.68 6.40
N ARG A 986 18.12 -32.61 5.74
CA ARG A 986 17.84 -32.61 4.30
C ARG A 986 16.94 -31.45 3.88
N THR A 987 17.23 -30.88 2.71
CA THR A 987 16.39 -29.92 1.97
C THR A 987 16.30 -30.37 0.52
N ASP A 988 15.08 -30.61 0.02
CA ASP A 988 14.83 -31.00 -1.37
C ASP A 988 14.70 -29.77 -2.29
N HIS A 989 15.24 -29.83 -3.51
CA HIS A 989 15.16 -28.78 -4.54
C HIS A 989 14.44 -29.25 -5.82
N PRO A 990 13.13 -29.55 -5.76
CA PRO A 990 12.38 -30.11 -6.90
C PRO A 990 12.23 -29.17 -8.09
N ASP A 991 12.28 -27.87 -7.86
CA ASP A 991 12.31 -26.84 -8.90
C ASP A 991 13.52 -27.03 -9.83
N LYS A 992 14.67 -27.44 -9.27
CA LYS A 992 15.86 -27.78 -10.05
C LYS A 992 15.76 -29.19 -10.63
N ALA A 993 15.41 -30.18 -9.80
CA ALA A 993 15.38 -31.59 -10.17
C ALA A 993 14.46 -31.89 -11.38
N PHE A 994 13.37 -31.15 -11.51
CA PHE A 994 12.37 -31.33 -12.57
C PHE A 994 12.26 -30.11 -13.50
N THR A 995 13.40 -29.42 -13.73
CA THR A 995 13.51 -28.41 -14.80
C THR A 995 13.40 -29.08 -16.16
N GLU A 996 14.17 -30.15 -16.35
CA GLU A 996 14.10 -31.01 -17.54
C GLU A 996 12.88 -31.94 -17.50
N PRO A 997 12.28 -32.28 -18.67
CA PRO A 997 11.17 -33.21 -18.74
C PRO A 997 11.51 -34.59 -18.17
N PHE A 998 10.67 -35.09 -17.26
CA PHE A 998 10.82 -36.41 -16.66
C PHE A 998 9.87 -37.41 -17.32
N TYR A 999 10.33 -38.59 -17.71
CA TYR A 999 9.51 -39.61 -18.41
C TYR A 999 9.31 -40.86 -17.56
N LYS A 1000 8.26 -41.65 -17.86
CA LYS A 1000 7.97 -42.90 -17.12
C LYS A 1000 8.97 -44.03 -17.38
N SER A 1001 9.67 -43.99 -18.50
CA SER A 1001 10.79 -44.89 -18.85
C SER A 1001 12.02 -44.05 -19.28
N ASN A 1002 13.14 -44.69 -19.60
CA ASN A 1002 14.34 -44.04 -20.15
C ASN A 1002 14.20 -43.61 -21.62
N LYS A 1003 13.03 -43.82 -22.22
CA LYS A 1003 12.76 -43.47 -23.62
C LYS A 1003 11.71 -42.37 -23.69
N SER A 1004 11.93 -41.39 -24.56
CA SER A 1004 10.95 -40.37 -24.94
C SER A 1004 9.90 -40.90 -25.92
N GLU A 1005 10.06 -42.13 -26.41
CA GLU A 1005 9.22 -42.78 -27.41
C GLU A 1005 8.79 -44.18 -26.96
N ASP A 1006 7.59 -44.59 -27.35
CA ASP A 1006 7.09 -45.94 -27.13
C ASP A 1006 7.68 -46.93 -28.14
N LYS A 1007 7.27 -48.20 -28.05
CA LYS A 1007 7.77 -49.27 -28.94
C LYS A 1007 7.43 -49.06 -30.42
N ASN A 1008 6.52 -48.12 -30.73
CA ASN A 1008 6.06 -47.81 -32.08
C ASN A 1008 6.58 -46.43 -32.56
N GLY A 1009 7.59 -45.85 -31.88
CA GLY A 1009 8.16 -44.54 -32.24
C GLY A 1009 7.28 -43.35 -31.87
N LYS A 1010 6.22 -43.55 -31.05
CA LYS A 1010 5.33 -42.45 -30.65
C LYS A 1010 5.83 -41.79 -29.39
N ILE A 1011 5.96 -40.46 -29.42
CA ILE A 1011 6.44 -39.65 -28.30
C ILE A 1011 5.56 -39.86 -27.05
N ILE A 1012 6.20 -40.28 -25.95
CA ILE A 1012 5.59 -40.46 -24.63
C ILE A 1012 5.52 -39.11 -23.92
N ALA A 1013 4.34 -38.74 -23.42
CA ALA A 1013 4.21 -37.51 -22.65
C ALA A 1013 5.00 -37.57 -21.33
N PRO A 1014 5.77 -36.52 -20.97
CA PRO A 1014 6.50 -36.51 -19.71
C PRO A 1014 5.55 -36.50 -18.51
N VAL A 1015 5.98 -37.12 -17.42
CA VAL A 1015 5.33 -37.03 -16.11
C VAL A 1015 5.50 -35.61 -15.59
N ARG A 1016 4.39 -34.89 -15.46
CA ARG A 1016 4.38 -33.51 -14.93
C ARG A 1016 3.84 -33.41 -13.50
N SER A 1017 3.20 -34.46 -13.02
CA SER A 1017 2.49 -34.44 -11.74
C SER A 1017 2.33 -35.83 -11.16
N LEU A 1018 2.30 -35.90 -9.83
CA LEU A 1018 2.13 -37.13 -9.06
C LEU A 1018 0.88 -37.07 -8.21
N LYS A 1019 0.21 -38.22 -8.02
CA LYS A 1019 -0.90 -38.35 -7.07
C LYS A 1019 -0.37 -38.75 -5.70
N ILE A 1020 -0.77 -38.02 -4.66
CA ILE A 1020 -0.35 -38.27 -3.27
C ILE A 1020 -1.56 -38.34 -2.33
N TYR A 1021 -1.40 -39.10 -1.26
CA TYR A 1021 -2.33 -39.20 -0.14
C TYR A 1021 -2.28 -37.93 0.72
N ASP A 1022 -3.45 -37.36 0.96
CA ASP A 1022 -3.61 -36.20 1.84
C ASP A 1022 -4.06 -36.66 3.24
N LYS A 1023 -3.45 -36.08 4.30
CA LYS A 1023 -3.64 -36.48 5.70
C LYS A 1023 -4.88 -35.85 6.35
N GLN A 1024 -5.56 -34.91 5.69
CA GLN A 1024 -6.62 -34.12 6.31
C GLN A 1024 -8.02 -34.63 5.93
N THR A 1025 -8.90 -34.75 6.94
CA THR A 1025 -10.31 -35.07 6.76
C THR A 1025 -11.12 -33.78 6.62
N ILE A 1026 -12.02 -33.81 5.65
CA ILE A 1026 -12.29 -32.74 4.70
C ILE A 1026 -13.75 -32.94 4.31
N ILE A 1027 -14.53 -31.86 4.18
CA ILE A 1027 -15.96 -31.93 3.89
C ILE A 1027 -16.23 -32.57 2.52
N ARG A 1028 -17.33 -33.33 2.41
CA ARG A 1028 -17.76 -33.92 1.15
C ARG A 1028 -18.57 -32.92 0.32
N LEU A 1029 -18.16 -32.77 -0.93
CA LEU A 1029 -18.84 -31.98 -1.96
C LEU A 1029 -19.43 -32.94 -3.01
N ASP A 1030 -20.32 -32.43 -3.87
CA ASP A 1030 -20.98 -33.23 -4.92
C ASP A 1030 -19.97 -33.94 -5.84
N ARG A 1031 -18.77 -33.37 -6.00
CA ARG A 1031 -17.70 -33.90 -6.88
C ARG A 1031 -16.32 -33.92 -6.20
N GLY A 1032 -16.23 -34.48 -5.00
CA GLY A 1032 -14.96 -34.72 -4.30
C GLY A 1032 -15.00 -34.23 -2.85
N THR A 1033 -13.84 -33.89 -2.31
CA THR A 1033 -13.70 -33.41 -0.93
C THR A 1033 -12.83 -32.13 -0.90
N ALA A 1034 -13.13 -31.17 -0.02
CA ALA A 1034 -12.35 -29.93 0.19
C ALA A 1034 -12.17 -29.56 1.68
N MET A 1035 -11.10 -28.86 2.04
CA MET A 1035 -10.81 -28.50 3.43
C MET A 1035 -11.75 -27.39 3.88
N ALA A 1036 -12.53 -27.62 4.93
CA ALA A 1036 -13.52 -26.66 5.41
C ALA A 1036 -12.86 -25.52 6.21
N GLU A 1037 -13.43 -24.32 6.12
CA GLU A 1037 -12.99 -23.17 6.92
C GLU A 1037 -13.75 -23.12 8.26
N MET A 1038 -13.02 -23.26 9.38
CA MET A 1038 -13.58 -23.10 10.73
C MET A 1038 -13.95 -21.64 10.96
N THR A 1039 -15.18 -21.40 11.39
CA THR A 1039 -15.73 -20.06 11.61
C THR A 1039 -15.70 -19.66 13.09
N ARG A 1040 -16.17 -20.58 13.94
CA ARG A 1040 -16.33 -20.39 15.38
C ARG A 1040 -16.23 -21.74 16.09
N LEU A 1041 -16.21 -21.71 17.41
CA LEU A 1041 -16.27 -22.87 18.27
C LEU A 1041 -17.54 -22.79 19.15
N ARG A 1042 -18.25 -23.90 19.30
CA ARG A 1042 -19.27 -24.08 20.34
C ARG A 1042 -18.63 -24.69 21.57
N ILE A 1043 -18.82 -24.04 22.71
CA ILE A 1043 -18.24 -24.46 23.99
C ILE A 1043 -19.34 -25.01 24.88
N TYR A 1044 -19.09 -26.17 25.48
CA TYR A 1044 -19.97 -26.83 26.43
C TYR A 1044 -19.22 -27.20 27.72
N LYS A 1045 -19.96 -27.34 28.82
CA LYS A 1045 -19.44 -27.72 30.14
C LYS A 1045 -20.28 -28.83 30.76
N LYS A 1046 -19.62 -29.86 31.30
CA LYS A 1046 -20.23 -30.92 32.13
C LYS A 1046 -19.21 -31.41 33.15
N ASN A 1047 -19.60 -31.60 34.41
CA ASN A 1047 -18.72 -32.07 35.51
C ASN A 1047 -17.38 -31.32 35.60
N LYS A 1048 -17.42 -29.97 35.52
CA LYS A 1048 -16.22 -29.09 35.52
C LYS A 1048 -15.23 -29.37 34.36
N GLN A 1049 -15.63 -30.08 33.32
CA GLN A 1049 -14.84 -30.32 32.11
C GLN A 1049 -15.43 -29.54 30.93
N ILE A 1050 -14.53 -28.92 30.15
CA ILE A 1050 -14.88 -28.20 28.92
C ILE A 1050 -14.81 -29.14 27.71
N TYR A 1051 -15.79 -29.01 26.83
CA TYR A 1051 -15.92 -29.69 25.55
C TYR A 1051 -16.10 -28.66 24.44
N ILE A 1052 -15.45 -28.86 23.29
CA ILE A 1052 -15.42 -27.89 22.19
C ILE A 1052 -15.78 -28.58 20.87
N ILE A 1053 -16.72 -27.99 20.14
CA ILE A 1053 -17.09 -28.40 18.79
C ILE A 1053 -16.74 -27.28 17.80
N PRO A 1054 -15.90 -27.55 16.78
CA PRO A 1054 -15.64 -26.57 15.73
C PRO A 1054 -16.78 -26.49 14.73
N ASP A 1055 -17.30 -25.28 14.51
CA ASP A 1055 -18.29 -25.01 13.46
C ASP A 1055 -17.60 -24.51 12.19
N TYR A 1056 -17.90 -25.19 11.09
CA TYR A 1056 -17.39 -24.85 9.77
C TYR A 1056 -18.41 -24.05 8.98
N ALA A 1057 -17.96 -23.06 8.19
CA ALA A 1057 -18.82 -22.13 7.47
C ALA A 1057 -19.87 -22.83 6.60
N ILE A 1058 -19.49 -23.94 5.95
CA ILE A 1058 -20.39 -24.72 5.10
C ILE A 1058 -21.48 -25.46 5.89
N ASN A 1059 -21.18 -25.92 7.10
CA ASN A 1059 -22.13 -26.68 7.92
C ASN A 1059 -23.19 -25.73 8.47
N ILE A 1060 -22.78 -24.55 8.93
CA ILE A 1060 -23.69 -23.47 9.33
C ILE A 1060 -24.60 -23.10 8.16
N LEU A 1061 -24.04 -22.87 6.96
CA LEU A 1061 -24.81 -22.51 5.78
C LEU A 1061 -25.84 -23.58 5.38
N LYS A 1062 -25.53 -24.86 5.59
CA LYS A 1062 -26.41 -26.00 5.26
C LYS A 1062 -27.35 -26.41 6.40
N GLY A 1063 -27.28 -25.78 7.57
CA GLY A 1063 -28.04 -26.19 8.76
C GLY A 1063 -27.65 -27.58 9.29
N ARG A 1064 -26.38 -27.97 9.15
CA ARG A 1064 -25.84 -29.31 9.51
C ARG A 1064 -24.79 -29.22 10.62
N GLU A 1065 -25.12 -28.56 11.71
CA GLU A 1065 -24.23 -28.45 12.86
C GLU A 1065 -24.17 -29.80 13.60
N SER A 1066 -22.98 -30.41 13.68
CA SER A 1066 -22.78 -31.71 14.36
C SER A 1066 -22.66 -31.52 15.87
N MET A 1067 -23.08 -32.51 16.66
CA MET A 1067 -22.82 -32.58 18.11
C MET A 1067 -21.63 -33.50 18.45
N SER A 1068 -20.91 -34.01 17.44
CA SER A 1068 -19.73 -34.85 17.63
C SER A 1068 -18.47 -34.03 17.88
N LEU A 1069 -17.62 -34.52 18.78
CA LEU A 1069 -16.28 -33.99 19.00
C LEU A 1069 -15.36 -34.40 17.84
N LEU A 1070 -14.42 -33.51 17.48
CA LEU A 1070 -13.45 -33.81 16.43
C LEU A 1070 -12.46 -34.92 16.84
N THR A 1071 -12.13 -34.97 18.13
CA THR A 1071 -11.37 -36.07 18.73
C THR A 1071 -11.97 -36.36 20.11
N PRO A 1072 -12.25 -37.63 20.44
CA PRO A 1072 -12.84 -37.99 21.72
C PRO A 1072 -12.04 -37.44 22.91
N LEU A 1073 -12.75 -37.02 23.95
CA LEU A 1073 -12.15 -36.48 25.17
C LEU A 1073 -12.66 -37.28 26.37
N LYS A 1074 -11.75 -37.97 27.08
CA LYS A 1074 -12.09 -38.88 28.20
C LYS A 1074 -13.21 -39.88 27.84
N GLY A 1075 -13.11 -40.50 26.67
CA GLY A 1075 -14.10 -41.49 26.18
C GLY A 1075 -15.40 -40.88 25.60
N VAL A 1076 -15.64 -39.58 25.76
CA VAL A 1076 -16.80 -38.90 25.17
C VAL A 1076 -16.54 -38.58 23.70
N SER A 1077 -17.46 -38.97 22.81
CA SER A 1077 -17.38 -38.71 21.37
C SER A 1077 -18.50 -37.77 20.85
N CYS A 1078 -19.62 -37.65 21.56
CA CYS A 1078 -20.74 -36.79 21.25
C CYS A 1078 -21.22 -36.00 22.48
N ILE A 1079 -21.86 -34.87 22.22
CA ILE A 1079 -22.48 -33.99 23.21
C ILE A 1079 -24.00 -34.08 23.06
N ASP A 1080 -24.72 -34.18 24.18
CA ASP A 1080 -26.18 -34.20 24.25
C ASP A 1080 -26.73 -33.04 25.10
N SER A 1081 -28.03 -33.05 25.40
CA SER A 1081 -28.71 -32.02 26.19
C SER A 1081 -28.24 -31.93 27.65
N SER A 1082 -27.52 -32.92 28.18
CA SER A 1082 -27.00 -32.89 29.55
C SER A 1082 -25.73 -32.03 29.71
N TYR A 1083 -25.21 -31.46 28.63
CA TYR A 1083 -24.06 -30.57 28.64
C TYR A 1083 -24.52 -29.12 28.58
N ALA A 1084 -24.11 -28.31 29.54
CA ALA A 1084 -24.44 -26.89 29.58
C ALA A 1084 -23.71 -26.14 28.45
N PHE A 1085 -24.44 -25.44 27.60
CA PHE A 1085 -23.86 -24.56 26.60
C PHE A 1085 -23.25 -23.32 27.27
N VAL A 1086 -22.01 -22.99 26.89
CA VAL A 1086 -21.26 -21.84 27.44
C VAL A 1086 -21.31 -20.65 26.48
N GLY A 1087 -21.24 -20.89 25.17
CA GLY A 1087 -21.27 -19.82 24.17
C GLY A 1087 -20.45 -20.12 22.91
N PHE A 1088 -20.46 -19.14 22.01
CA PHE A 1088 -19.68 -19.16 20.78
C PHE A 1088 -18.38 -18.40 20.93
N LEU A 1089 -17.28 -19.04 20.54
CA LEU A 1089 -15.95 -18.46 20.55
C LEU A 1089 -15.44 -18.25 19.12
N TYR A 1090 -15.22 -16.99 18.76
CA TYR A 1090 -14.65 -16.59 17.47
C TYR A 1090 -13.19 -16.21 17.61
N LYS A 1091 -12.47 -16.25 16.48
CA LYS A 1091 -11.09 -15.78 16.42
C LYS A 1091 -10.99 -14.34 16.93
N LYS A 1092 -10.06 -14.09 17.84
CA LYS A 1092 -9.82 -12.84 18.57
C LYS A 1092 -10.88 -12.45 19.59
N ASP A 1093 -11.75 -13.36 19.97
CA ASP A 1093 -12.50 -13.16 21.20
C ASP A 1093 -11.56 -13.29 22.39
N CYS A 1094 -11.82 -12.47 23.40
CA CYS A 1094 -11.11 -12.58 24.65
C CYS A 1094 -11.73 -13.71 25.47
N MET A 1095 -10.90 -14.49 26.13
CA MET A 1095 -11.33 -15.53 27.05
C MET A 1095 -10.51 -15.46 28.33
N LEU A 1096 -11.15 -15.92 29.40
CA LEU A 1096 -10.56 -16.11 30.70
C LEU A 1096 -10.77 -17.58 31.09
N PHE A 1097 -9.73 -18.29 31.51
CA PHE A 1097 -9.90 -19.66 31.99
C PHE A 1097 -8.95 -20.03 33.12
N ARG A 1098 -9.40 -20.95 33.98
CA ARG A 1098 -8.60 -21.56 35.04
C ARG A 1098 -7.98 -22.88 34.60
N LYS A 1099 -6.69 -23.09 34.88
CA LYS A 1099 -6.01 -24.38 34.72
C LYS A 1099 -5.04 -24.61 35.88
N GLY A 1100 -5.31 -25.64 36.69
CA GLY A 1100 -4.66 -25.77 38.01
C GLY A 1100 -5.02 -24.56 38.89
N ASN A 1101 -4.01 -23.98 39.55
CA ASN A 1101 -4.17 -22.81 40.42
C ASN A 1101 -4.02 -21.46 39.69
N HIS A 1102 -3.81 -21.47 38.37
CA HIS A 1102 -3.54 -20.25 37.59
C HIS A 1102 -4.75 -19.84 36.75
N MET A 1103 -4.99 -18.53 36.69
CA MET A 1103 -5.95 -17.88 35.80
C MET A 1103 -5.23 -17.33 34.57
N TYR A 1104 -5.83 -17.55 33.39
CA TYR A 1104 -5.26 -17.12 32.11
C TYR A 1104 -6.26 -16.28 31.32
N ALA A 1105 -5.85 -15.07 30.94
CA ALA A 1105 -6.63 -14.17 30.09
C ALA A 1105 -5.92 -13.96 28.75
N GLY A 1106 -6.66 -14.00 27.64
CA GLY A 1106 -6.07 -13.76 26.33
C GLY A 1106 -7.04 -13.83 25.17
N TYR A 1107 -6.55 -13.51 23.97
CA TYR A 1107 -7.32 -13.52 22.74
C TYR A 1107 -7.15 -14.84 21.99
N PHE A 1108 -8.26 -15.48 21.62
CA PHE A 1108 -8.26 -16.75 20.90
C PHE A 1108 -7.60 -16.64 19.52
N VAL A 1109 -6.68 -17.55 19.22
CA VAL A 1109 -5.95 -17.60 17.94
C VAL A 1109 -6.39 -18.78 17.08
N GLN A 1110 -6.37 -19.99 17.65
CA GLN A 1110 -6.57 -21.22 16.90
C GLN A 1110 -6.94 -22.39 17.82
N PHE A 1111 -7.71 -23.33 17.27
CA PHE A 1111 -7.98 -24.65 17.85
C PHE A 1111 -7.48 -25.74 16.92
N GLU A 1112 -6.96 -26.81 17.48
CA GLU A 1112 -6.28 -27.90 16.77
C GLU A 1112 -7.00 -29.24 16.95
N SER A 1113 -6.70 -30.17 16.05
CA SER A 1113 -7.41 -31.46 16.03
C SER A 1113 -7.19 -32.31 17.27
N ASP A 1114 -6.09 -32.14 17.97
CA ASP A 1114 -5.78 -32.86 19.20
C ASP A 1114 -6.27 -32.15 20.47
N ASN A 1115 -7.34 -31.37 20.35
CA ASN A 1115 -7.99 -30.65 21.44
C ASN A 1115 -7.07 -29.63 22.16
N ARG A 1116 -6.15 -29.02 21.40
CA ARG A 1116 -5.34 -27.88 21.87
C ARG A 1116 -5.95 -26.55 21.46
N ILE A 1117 -5.91 -25.60 22.39
CA ILE A 1117 -6.29 -24.21 22.18
C ILE A 1117 -5.06 -23.31 22.27
N THR A 1118 -5.00 -22.31 21.39
CA THR A 1118 -3.96 -21.28 21.40
C THR A 1118 -4.58 -19.92 21.70
N ILE A 1119 -4.08 -19.25 22.74
CA ILE A 1119 -4.43 -17.88 23.10
C ILE A 1119 -3.20 -16.98 23.05
N LYS A 1120 -3.44 -15.69 22.87
CA LYS A 1120 -2.42 -14.65 22.79
C LYS A 1120 -2.65 -13.63 23.90
N ARG A 1121 -1.62 -13.29 24.67
CA ARG A 1121 -1.70 -12.23 25.69
C ARG A 1121 -2.13 -10.91 25.05
N HIS A 1122 -2.84 -10.05 25.78
CA HIS A 1122 -3.37 -8.80 25.22
C HIS A 1122 -2.26 -7.89 24.65
N LEU A 1123 -1.08 -7.89 25.28
CA LEU A 1123 0.09 -7.09 24.92
C LEU A 1123 0.88 -7.58 23.70
N ALA A 1124 0.66 -8.82 23.25
CA ALA A 1124 1.57 -9.45 22.31
C ALA A 1124 1.55 -8.81 20.89
N PRO A 1125 2.70 -8.54 20.25
CA PRO A 1125 2.76 -7.96 18.90
C PRO A 1125 2.21 -8.92 17.83
N ASP A 1126 1.66 -8.40 16.72
CA ASP A 1126 1.00 -9.21 15.66
C ASP A 1126 1.94 -10.06 14.79
N SER A 1127 3.24 -9.77 14.80
CA SER A 1127 4.25 -10.41 13.94
C SER A 1127 4.83 -11.72 14.49
N ASN A 1128 4.76 -12.00 15.80
CA ASN A 1128 5.48 -13.11 16.42
C ASN A 1128 4.55 -14.23 16.90
N ARG A 1129 4.40 -15.28 16.09
CA ARG A 1129 3.87 -16.58 16.56
C ARG A 1129 4.92 -17.41 17.30
N SER A 1130 6.18 -17.00 17.28
CA SER A 1130 7.35 -17.75 17.78
C SER A 1130 7.74 -17.43 19.22
N ASN A 1131 7.29 -16.31 19.79
CA ASN A 1131 7.59 -15.99 21.19
C ASN A 1131 6.67 -16.81 22.12
N LYS A 1132 7.24 -17.84 22.75
CA LYS A 1132 6.52 -18.78 23.63
C LYS A 1132 5.96 -18.12 24.89
N GLU A 1133 6.49 -16.97 25.32
CA GLU A 1133 6.01 -16.27 26.54
C GLU A 1133 4.71 -15.49 26.30
N MET A 1134 4.47 -15.07 25.05
CA MET A 1134 3.36 -14.21 24.66
C MET A 1134 2.17 -14.97 24.05
N VAL A 1135 2.40 -16.24 23.70
CA VAL A 1135 1.42 -17.14 23.09
C VAL A 1135 1.38 -18.43 23.89
N MET A 1136 0.23 -18.71 24.51
CA MET A 1136 0.01 -19.96 25.23
C MET A 1136 -0.72 -20.95 24.33
N ARG A 1137 -0.14 -22.15 24.20
CA ARG A 1137 -0.77 -23.30 23.55
C ARG A 1137 -0.95 -24.41 24.58
N THR A 1138 -2.19 -24.83 24.82
CA THR A 1138 -2.49 -25.77 25.91
C THR A 1138 -3.63 -26.73 25.53
N LYS A 1139 -3.63 -27.94 26.11
CA LYS A 1139 -4.75 -28.89 25.98
C LYS A 1139 -5.94 -28.40 26.81
N ILE A 1140 -7.16 -28.60 26.29
CA ILE A 1140 -8.41 -28.28 27.01
C ILE A 1140 -8.66 -29.17 28.24
N SER A 1141 -8.01 -30.33 28.31
CA SER A 1141 -8.03 -31.18 29.50
C SER A 1141 -7.46 -30.43 30.70
N GLY A 1142 -8.22 -30.38 31.80
CA GLY A 1142 -7.84 -29.67 33.04
C GLY A 1142 -8.26 -28.20 33.10
N ILE A 1143 -8.98 -27.69 32.11
CA ILE A 1143 -9.63 -26.38 32.18
C ILE A 1143 -11.00 -26.53 32.87
N SER A 1144 -11.22 -25.82 33.98
CA SER A 1144 -12.44 -25.95 34.79
C SER A 1144 -13.44 -24.79 34.63
N ASP A 1145 -12.96 -23.56 34.40
CA ASP A 1145 -13.78 -22.34 34.40
C ASP A 1145 -13.45 -21.41 33.23
N LEU A 1146 -13.89 -21.79 32.02
CA LEU A 1146 -13.73 -20.96 30.82
C LEU A 1146 -14.89 -19.97 30.68
N LYS A 1147 -14.56 -18.69 30.51
CA LYS A 1147 -15.49 -17.58 30.21
C LYS A 1147 -15.07 -16.88 28.92
N ILE A 1148 -16.06 -16.51 28.10
CA ILE A 1148 -15.86 -15.67 26.91
C ILE A 1148 -16.16 -14.22 27.32
N CYS A 1149 -15.19 -13.34 27.11
CA CYS A 1149 -15.18 -11.99 27.66
C CYS A 1149 -15.33 -10.94 26.55
N HIS A 1150 -16.15 -9.91 26.80
CA HIS A 1150 -16.25 -8.75 25.92
C HIS A 1150 -15.34 -7.62 26.40
N VAL A 1151 -14.43 -7.20 25.52
CA VAL A 1151 -13.54 -6.07 25.74
C VAL A 1151 -13.99 -4.94 24.84
N ASP A 1152 -14.28 -3.78 25.44
CA ASP A 1152 -14.77 -2.62 24.71
C ASP A 1152 -13.65 -1.92 23.91
N ILE A 1153 -13.94 -0.77 23.30
CA ILE A 1153 -13.00 -0.08 22.42
C ILE A 1153 -11.79 0.48 23.18
N LEU A 1154 -11.98 0.93 24.42
CA LEU A 1154 -10.95 1.54 25.25
C LEU A 1154 -10.12 0.49 26.00
N GLY A 1155 -10.71 -0.67 26.29
CA GLY A 1155 -10.10 -1.73 27.11
C GLY A 1155 -10.60 -1.74 28.55
N ASP A 1156 -11.61 -0.94 28.89
CA ASP A 1156 -12.08 -0.76 30.28
C ASP A 1156 -12.84 -1.99 30.79
N LYS A 1157 -13.62 -2.64 29.92
CA LYS A 1157 -14.33 -3.89 30.25
C LYS A 1157 -13.36 -5.07 30.25
N ARG A 1158 -12.79 -5.33 31.41
CA ARG A 1158 -11.79 -6.39 31.59
C ARG A 1158 -12.38 -7.79 31.68
N PRO A 1159 -11.61 -8.83 31.32
CA PRO A 1159 -12.03 -10.21 31.48
C PRO A 1159 -12.36 -10.62 32.93
N GLU A 1160 -11.65 -10.05 33.90
CA GLU A 1160 -11.78 -10.42 35.32
C GLU A 1160 -13.04 -9.86 35.98
N THR A 1161 -13.53 -8.71 35.50
CA THR A 1161 -14.68 -7.96 36.07
C THR A 1161 -15.90 -7.91 35.12
N GLY A 1162 -15.77 -8.48 33.92
CA GLY A 1162 -16.66 -8.22 32.78
C GLY A 1162 -17.85 -9.17 32.63
N ILE A 1163 -18.85 -8.63 31.94
CA ILE A 1163 -20.08 -9.29 31.49
C ILE A 1163 -19.72 -10.51 30.62
N VAL A 1164 -20.11 -11.71 31.07
CA VAL A 1164 -20.14 -12.91 30.23
C VAL A 1164 -21.02 -12.60 29.04
N TRP A 1165 -20.50 -12.76 27.82
CA TRP A 1165 -21.30 -12.54 26.61
C TRP A 1165 -22.57 -13.38 26.73
N PRO A 1166 -23.79 -12.80 26.74
CA PRO A 1166 -25.01 -13.57 26.72
C PRO A 1166 -25.14 -14.11 25.29
N GLY A 1167 -24.42 -15.18 24.99
CA GLY A 1167 -24.63 -15.96 23.79
C GLY A 1167 -25.81 -16.89 24.03
N ALA A 1168 -27.02 -16.32 24.15
CA ALA A 1168 -28.26 -17.03 23.86
C ALA A 1168 -28.50 -16.95 22.34
#